data_AF-A0AAT9ICV3-F1
#
_entry.id   AF-A0AAT9ICV3-F1
#
_cell.length_a   1.000
_cell.length_b   1.000
_cell.length_c   1.000
_cell.angle_alpha   90.00
_cell.angle_beta   90.00
_cell.angle_gamma   90.00
#
_symmetry.space_group_name_H-M   'P 1'
#
loop_
_entity.id
_entity.type
_entity.pdbx_description
1 polymer ?
#
loop_
_entity_poly.entity_id
_entity_poly.type
_entity_poly.pdbx_seq_one_letter_code
_entity_poly.pdbx_strand_id
1 'polypeptide(L)'
;MKNRHLIQTLFTTATVALFCGCSGARYKGPLTPEAAIKTFDVADGFRVEVFAAEPYVKDPVEMVFDEQGNCFVIEMGDYPYKPEKGKGHGRIRQLKDLNNDGRIDTSIVFAEGLPSGTSILPWQQGLLVTAAPDILFMKDTDGDGRADSTEILFTGFFDDNSEAQITSLRYGVDNWIYANNNGQKGTVKFNRKREAPAISVGGGDFRFRLDKGLFEVESGSGQFGLAMDDYGHRFFTQNTLHIQTAPIPWRYLHRHNFLPAYKGAENIYKDTPVVYQLTASPYWRAERSARRQKAYDEQGLGRKEYAAGHFTGASGGTDYHGAGFPQEYDGSIFTAEVSCNLVHRDRIDMLGNGPFFAARSADSASKREFIASDDTWFRPVNLTNAPDGWLYLVDMYRQHIETPVSIPDDLKEDMDFMLGNQYGRIYRIIPTNAKTPGALHPDLHNKKTNELVALLANSSRWWRSNAQRLLVERKDPAAIPLLKELFNTATDPRARLHALYTLEGLDALNSEIVSQAMKDSAAGIREHGAILSERYPACLPLLLQLSADSVPLVAFQATLCLGQFPTAKVLPAMAAVLEKYAADKWFQSAILSADAGISMDFLQYLLTRGGLKKGTASDKSGYLTTFAHAIAARNTTGEVSGLLALAAQLDESYQVAILHGTTTGLKATKNKSAADATFARSLAALQQSTAPAVKEAAANLSASLEKK
;
A
#
# COMPACT_ATOMS: atom_id res chain seq x y z
N MET A 1 -46.85 -69.50 -55.20
CA MET A 1 -46.40 -68.45 -56.14
C MET A 1 -47.15 -67.15 -55.85
N LYS A 2 -46.38 -66.08 -55.62
CA LYS A 2 -46.68 -64.63 -55.75
C LYS A 2 -47.68 -63.94 -54.79
N ASN A 3 -47.11 -62.99 -54.02
CA ASN A 3 -47.55 -61.62 -53.68
C ASN A 3 -48.93 -61.43 -53.00
N ARG A 4 -49.12 -60.67 -51.91
CA ARG A 4 -48.59 -59.34 -51.55
C ARG A 4 -48.94 -59.06 -50.07
N HIS A 5 -48.10 -58.30 -49.37
CA HIS A 5 -48.36 -57.70 -48.05
C HIS A 5 -49.43 -56.58 -48.11
N LEU A 6 -50.31 -56.48 -47.09
CA LEU A 6 -50.65 -55.24 -46.35
C LEU A 6 -51.71 -55.48 -45.24
N ILE A 7 -51.45 -54.89 -44.06
CA ILE A 7 -52.36 -54.35 -43.01
C ILE A 7 -53.25 -55.39 -42.28
N GLN A 8 -53.20 -55.54 -40.96
CA GLN A 8 -53.70 -54.65 -39.89
C GLN A 8 -53.28 -55.32 -38.56
N THR A 9 -52.83 -54.66 -37.48
CA THR A 9 -53.73 -54.27 -36.36
C THR A 9 -52.90 -53.84 -35.13
N LEU A 10 -53.28 -52.70 -34.56
CA LEU A 10 -53.12 -52.14 -33.21
C LEU A 10 -51.74 -51.81 -32.58
N PHE A 11 -51.60 -50.49 -32.36
CA PHE A 11 -50.69 -49.78 -31.47
C PHE A 11 -50.99 -50.04 -29.99
N THR A 12 -49.94 -50.30 -29.20
CA THR A 12 -49.87 -49.88 -27.79
C THR A 12 -48.39 -49.63 -27.44
N THR A 13 -47.89 -48.44 -27.79
CA THR A 13 -46.57 -47.95 -27.34
C THR A 13 -46.69 -47.43 -25.93
N ALA A 14 -46.08 -48.14 -24.97
CA ALA A 14 -45.80 -47.63 -23.65
C ALA A 14 -44.64 -46.62 -23.75
N THR A 15 -44.98 -45.34 -23.66
CA THR A 15 -44.00 -44.24 -23.57
C THR A 15 -43.43 -44.23 -22.16
N VAL A 16 -42.27 -44.86 -21.95
CA VAL A 16 -41.43 -44.57 -20.78
C VAL A 16 -40.74 -43.23 -21.08
N ALA A 17 -41.34 -42.15 -20.59
CA ALA A 17 -40.68 -40.85 -20.53
C ALA A 17 -39.55 -40.95 -19.48
N LEU A 18 -38.33 -41.26 -19.93
CA LEU A 18 -37.14 -40.85 -19.18
C LEU A 18 -37.10 -39.32 -19.21
N PHE A 19 -37.65 -38.70 -18.17
CA PHE A 19 -37.23 -37.36 -17.77
C PHE A 19 -35.79 -37.49 -17.26
N CYS A 20 -34.82 -37.49 -18.19
CA CYS A 20 -33.50 -37.00 -17.87
C CYS A 20 -33.69 -35.52 -17.54
N GLY A 21 -33.81 -35.21 -16.25
CA GLY A 21 -33.67 -33.86 -15.77
C GLY A 21 -32.29 -33.36 -16.19
N CYS A 22 -32.21 -32.61 -17.27
CA CYS A 22 -31.09 -31.72 -17.53
C CYS A 22 -31.14 -30.62 -16.47
N SER A 23 -30.76 -30.94 -15.23
CA SER A 23 -30.25 -29.93 -14.31
C SER A 23 -28.97 -29.41 -14.97
N GLY A 24 -29.04 -28.24 -15.62
CA GLY A 24 -27.86 -27.61 -16.18
C GLY A 24 -26.77 -27.51 -15.11
N ALA A 25 -25.51 -27.78 -15.49
CA ALA A 25 -24.40 -27.67 -14.56
C ALA A 25 -24.42 -26.27 -13.91
N ARG A 26 -24.38 -26.24 -12.58
CA ARG A 26 -24.50 -25.01 -11.77
C ARG A 26 -23.38 -24.01 -12.06
N TYR A 27 -22.23 -24.51 -12.50
CA TYR A 27 -21.05 -23.75 -12.87
C TYR A 27 -20.62 -24.06 -14.30
N LYS A 28 -20.17 -23.04 -15.04
CA LYS A 28 -19.54 -23.21 -16.35
C LYS A 28 -18.17 -23.89 -16.19
N GLY A 29 -17.75 -24.67 -17.18
CA GLY A 29 -16.40 -25.22 -17.24
C GLY A 29 -15.35 -24.19 -17.68
N PRO A 30 -14.06 -24.53 -17.57
CA PRO A 30 -12.97 -23.64 -17.99
C PRO A 30 -12.95 -23.47 -19.52
N LEU A 31 -12.47 -22.32 -19.98
CA LEU A 31 -12.20 -21.99 -21.38
C LEU A 31 -10.73 -22.20 -21.72
N THR A 32 -10.37 -22.29 -23.00
CA THR A 32 -8.96 -22.16 -23.42
C THR A 32 -8.49 -20.71 -23.28
N PRO A 33 -7.17 -20.42 -23.22
CA PRO A 33 -6.67 -19.05 -23.14
C PRO A 33 -7.22 -18.13 -24.24
N GLU A 34 -7.26 -18.60 -25.49
CA GLU A 34 -7.77 -17.83 -26.63
C GLU A 34 -9.29 -17.66 -26.60
N ALA A 35 -10.03 -18.60 -26.00
CA ALA A 35 -11.46 -18.48 -25.80
C ALA A 35 -11.78 -17.52 -24.65
N ALA A 36 -10.98 -17.50 -23.58
CA ALA A 36 -11.13 -16.56 -22.48
C ALA A 36 -10.90 -15.11 -22.93
N ILE A 37 -9.88 -14.82 -23.75
CA ILE A 37 -9.67 -13.45 -24.27
C ILE A 37 -10.90 -12.92 -25.02
N LYS A 38 -11.66 -13.79 -25.71
CA LYS A 38 -12.88 -13.37 -26.43
C LYS A 38 -14.04 -12.96 -25.51
N THR A 39 -13.95 -13.30 -24.22
CA THR A 39 -14.90 -12.87 -23.19
C THR A 39 -14.56 -11.51 -22.59
N PHE A 40 -13.37 -10.97 -22.90
CA PHE A 40 -12.91 -9.72 -22.32
C PHE A 40 -13.54 -8.53 -23.04
N ASP A 41 -14.20 -7.69 -22.27
CA ASP A 41 -14.47 -6.30 -22.62
C ASP A 41 -13.26 -5.45 -22.20
N VAL A 42 -12.47 -5.03 -23.18
CA VAL A 42 -11.19 -4.32 -22.97
C VAL A 42 -11.38 -2.84 -23.29
N ALA A 43 -10.73 -1.96 -22.51
CA ALA A 43 -10.71 -0.53 -22.75
C ALA A 43 -10.30 -0.18 -24.19
N ASP A 44 -10.92 0.86 -24.73
CA ASP A 44 -10.70 1.28 -26.11
C ASP A 44 -9.23 1.62 -26.35
N GLY A 45 -8.70 1.22 -27.51
CA GLY A 45 -7.30 1.44 -27.85
C GLY A 45 -6.34 0.39 -27.29
N PHE A 46 -6.83 -0.67 -26.64
CA PHE A 46 -6.03 -1.79 -26.17
C PHE A 46 -6.47 -3.13 -26.77
N ARG A 47 -5.53 -4.08 -26.79
CA ARG A 47 -5.77 -5.50 -27.04
C ARG A 47 -5.02 -6.33 -26.00
N VAL A 48 -5.45 -7.57 -25.83
CA VAL A 48 -4.86 -8.53 -24.91
C VAL A 48 -4.32 -9.72 -25.68
N GLU A 49 -3.10 -10.16 -25.36
CA GLU A 49 -2.44 -11.33 -25.96
C GLU A 49 -1.96 -12.27 -24.85
N VAL A 50 -1.94 -13.59 -25.12
CA VAL A 50 -1.41 -14.58 -24.18
C VAL A 50 0.12 -14.47 -24.15
N PHE A 51 0.69 -14.19 -22.98
CA PHE A 51 2.13 -14.30 -22.74
C PHE A 51 2.49 -15.74 -22.32
N ALA A 52 1.81 -16.24 -21.30
CA ALA A 52 2.02 -17.57 -20.75
C ALA A 52 0.68 -18.18 -20.31
N ALA A 53 0.57 -19.50 -20.40
CA ALA A 53 -0.55 -20.26 -19.89
C ALA A 53 -0.07 -21.63 -19.41
N GLU A 54 -0.97 -22.43 -18.84
CA GLU A 54 -0.74 -23.85 -18.61
C GLU A 54 -0.13 -24.57 -19.85
N PRO A 55 0.84 -25.50 -19.68
CA PRO A 55 1.41 -26.00 -18.41
C PRO A 55 2.60 -25.17 -17.88
N TYR A 56 2.99 -24.09 -18.55
CA TYR A 56 4.20 -23.32 -18.23
C TYR A 56 4.08 -22.54 -16.93
N VAL A 57 2.87 -22.13 -16.58
CA VAL A 57 2.52 -21.42 -15.34
C VAL A 57 1.21 -21.97 -14.79
N LYS A 58 1.09 -22.03 -13.46
CA LYS A 58 -0.10 -22.50 -12.72
C LYS A 58 -0.28 -21.68 -11.45
N ASP A 59 -1.52 -21.38 -11.08
CA ASP A 59 -1.83 -20.58 -9.88
C ASP A 59 -0.94 -19.33 -9.66
N PRO A 60 -0.68 -18.51 -10.70
CA PRO A 60 0.24 -17.40 -10.54
C PRO A 60 -0.38 -16.30 -9.67
N VAL A 61 0.44 -15.68 -8.81
CA VAL A 61 0.01 -14.57 -7.92
C VAL A 61 0.85 -13.30 -8.03
N GLU A 62 2.11 -13.41 -8.44
CA GLU A 62 3.03 -12.28 -8.63
C GLU A 62 4.02 -12.63 -9.74
N MET A 63 4.45 -11.62 -10.51
CA MET A 63 5.49 -11.77 -11.51
C MET A 63 6.44 -10.57 -11.55
N VAL A 64 7.70 -10.80 -11.90
CA VAL A 64 8.72 -9.75 -12.03
C VAL A 64 9.69 -10.04 -13.18
N PHE A 65 10.27 -8.98 -13.74
CA PHE A 65 11.40 -9.06 -14.67
C PHE A 65 12.68 -8.59 -13.96
N ASP A 66 13.73 -9.41 -13.98
CA ASP A 66 15.06 -9.03 -13.48
C ASP A 66 15.81 -8.09 -14.44
N GLU A 67 16.98 -7.59 -14.04
CA GLU A 67 17.74 -6.62 -14.83
C GLU A 67 18.22 -7.11 -16.21
N GLN A 68 18.14 -8.42 -16.48
CA GLN A 68 18.44 -9.05 -17.76
C GLN A 68 17.17 -9.27 -18.61
N GLY A 69 15.99 -9.10 -18.01
CA GLY A 69 14.69 -9.36 -18.64
C GLY A 69 14.18 -10.77 -18.46
N ASN A 70 14.78 -11.57 -17.57
CA ASN A 70 14.24 -12.88 -17.21
C ASN A 70 12.95 -12.69 -16.42
N CYS A 71 11.91 -13.42 -16.81
CA CYS A 71 10.61 -13.37 -16.15
C CYS A 71 10.52 -14.45 -15.07
N PHE A 72 10.23 -14.04 -13.83
CA PHE A 72 9.97 -14.94 -12.71
C PHE A 72 8.53 -14.80 -12.23
N VAL A 73 7.91 -15.92 -11.86
CA VAL A 73 6.50 -15.98 -11.42
C VAL A 73 6.38 -16.84 -10.17
N ILE A 74 5.62 -16.36 -9.19
CA ILE A 74 5.22 -17.18 -8.03
C ILE A 74 3.94 -17.93 -8.36
N GLU A 75 3.97 -19.25 -8.16
CA GLU A 75 2.81 -20.14 -8.16
C GLU A 75 2.39 -20.42 -6.71
N MET A 76 1.14 -20.10 -6.34
CA MET A 76 0.60 -20.30 -4.98
C MET A 76 -0.22 -21.59 -4.88
N GLY A 77 0.44 -22.74 -5.09
CA GLY A 77 -0.23 -24.05 -5.18
C GLY A 77 -0.95 -24.51 -3.89
N ASP A 78 -0.71 -23.86 -2.75
CA ASP A 78 -1.36 -24.17 -1.47
C ASP A 78 -2.73 -23.52 -1.32
N TYR A 79 -3.01 -22.45 -2.08
CA TYR A 79 -4.20 -21.63 -1.88
C TYR A 79 -5.51 -22.41 -2.18
N PRO A 80 -6.56 -22.29 -1.34
CA PRO A 80 -6.74 -21.36 -0.21
C PRO A 80 -6.32 -21.92 1.16
N TYR A 81 -5.63 -23.06 1.22
CA TYR A 81 -5.29 -23.74 2.47
C TYR A 81 -3.90 -23.37 2.97
N LYS A 82 -3.70 -23.46 4.29
CA LYS A 82 -2.36 -23.38 4.88
C LYS A 82 -1.68 -24.75 4.73
N PRO A 83 -0.49 -24.85 4.11
CA PRO A 83 0.20 -26.13 4.01
C PRO A 83 0.69 -26.60 5.38
N GLU A 84 0.86 -27.92 5.54
CA GLU A 84 1.59 -28.45 6.68
C GLU A 84 3.03 -27.93 6.66
N LYS A 85 3.61 -27.70 7.85
CA LYS A 85 4.97 -27.18 7.97
C LYS A 85 5.97 -28.06 7.21
N GLY A 86 6.70 -27.45 6.27
CA GLY A 86 7.69 -28.14 5.44
C GLY A 86 7.10 -28.91 4.25
N LYS A 87 5.79 -28.79 3.99
CA LYS A 87 5.09 -29.41 2.85
C LYS A 87 4.41 -28.37 1.96
N GLY A 88 5.04 -27.21 1.76
CA GLY A 88 4.52 -26.19 0.86
C GLY A 88 4.50 -26.68 -0.59
N HIS A 89 3.47 -26.32 -1.33
CA HIS A 89 3.31 -26.62 -2.76
C HIS A 89 3.61 -25.41 -3.65
N GLY A 90 3.91 -24.25 -3.06
CA GLY A 90 4.32 -23.04 -3.78
C GLY A 90 5.63 -23.21 -4.53
N ARG A 91 5.74 -22.50 -5.66
CA ARG A 91 6.90 -22.56 -6.56
C ARG A 91 7.25 -21.19 -7.10
N ILE A 92 8.49 -21.03 -7.55
CA ILE A 92 8.91 -19.94 -8.42
C ILE A 92 9.32 -20.56 -9.73
N ARG A 93 8.84 -19.97 -10.83
CA ARG A 93 9.24 -20.37 -12.18
C ARG A 93 9.87 -19.24 -12.95
N GLN A 94 10.91 -19.60 -13.69
CA GLN A 94 11.50 -18.75 -14.71
C GLN A 94 10.84 -19.10 -16.05
N LEU A 95 10.21 -18.12 -16.68
CA LEU A 95 9.57 -18.27 -17.99
C LEU A 95 10.52 -17.84 -19.09
N LYS A 96 10.59 -18.63 -20.17
CA LYS A 96 11.49 -18.38 -21.30
C LYS A 96 10.72 -18.32 -22.61
N ASP A 97 10.85 -17.17 -23.28
CA ASP A 97 10.54 -16.98 -24.70
C ASP A 97 11.85 -17.21 -25.47
N LEU A 98 11.93 -18.30 -26.23
CA LEU A 98 13.14 -18.72 -26.93
C LEU A 98 13.24 -18.14 -28.34
N ASN A 99 12.13 -17.62 -28.87
CA ASN A 99 12.03 -17.15 -30.25
C ASN A 99 11.76 -15.62 -30.35
N ASN A 100 11.53 -14.95 -29.21
CA ASN A 100 11.18 -13.54 -29.06
C ASN A 100 9.87 -13.12 -29.75
N ASP A 101 8.90 -14.04 -29.88
CA ASP A 101 7.57 -13.74 -30.42
C ASP A 101 6.62 -13.15 -29.36
N GLY A 102 7.07 -13.11 -28.11
CA GLY A 102 6.31 -12.61 -26.99
C GLY A 102 5.38 -13.64 -26.34
N ARG A 103 5.60 -14.92 -26.60
CA ARG A 103 4.94 -16.05 -25.97
C ARG A 103 5.98 -16.96 -25.35
N ILE A 104 5.65 -17.50 -24.18
CA ILE A 104 6.53 -18.42 -23.47
C ILE A 104 6.55 -19.79 -24.16
N ASP A 105 7.76 -20.27 -24.47
CA ASP A 105 8.02 -21.59 -25.07
C ASP A 105 8.32 -22.65 -24.00
N THR A 106 8.90 -22.25 -22.87
CA THR A 106 9.27 -23.19 -21.80
C THR A 106 9.35 -22.51 -20.43
N SER A 107 9.32 -23.31 -19.36
CA SER A 107 9.55 -22.83 -18.00
C SER A 107 10.46 -23.75 -17.19
N ILE A 108 11.24 -23.14 -16.31
CA ILE A 108 12.13 -23.83 -15.36
C ILE A 108 11.57 -23.60 -13.96
N VAL A 109 11.53 -24.65 -13.14
CA VAL A 109 11.26 -24.50 -11.70
C VAL A 109 12.52 -23.96 -11.05
N PHE A 110 12.52 -22.66 -10.76
CA PHE A 110 13.63 -21.97 -10.10
C PHE A 110 13.71 -22.38 -8.63
N ALA A 111 12.57 -22.41 -7.94
CA ALA A 111 12.47 -22.89 -6.57
C ALA A 111 11.11 -23.58 -6.34
N GLU A 112 11.06 -24.51 -5.39
CA GLU A 112 9.84 -25.23 -5.00
C GLU A 112 9.81 -25.51 -3.49
N GLY A 113 8.66 -25.93 -2.98
CA GLY A 113 8.49 -26.21 -1.55
C GLY A 113 8.16 -24.97 -0.70
N LEU A 114 7.81 -23.85 -1.35
CA LEU A 114 7.49 -22.60 -0.67
C LEU A 114 6.13 -22.71 0.04
N PRO A 115 6.02 -22.34 1.33
CA PRO A 115 4.73 -22.21 1.98
C PRO A 115 4.06 -20.90 1.57
N SER A 116 2.95 -20.95 0.82
CA SER A 116 2.13 -19.76 0.53
C SER A 116 2.95 -18.54 0.03
N GLY A 117 3.82 -18.73 -0.97
CA GLY A 117 4.61 -17.62 -1.53
C GLY A 117 3.71 -16.49 -2.05
N THR A 118 4.01 -15.24 -1.68
CA THR A 118 3.11 -14.09 -1.93
C THR A 118 3.71 -12.99 -2.80
N SER A 119 5.02 -12.75 -2.76
CA SER A 119 5.67 -11.69 -3.54
C SER A 119 7.17 -11.96 -3.77
N ILE A 120 7.70 -11.45 -4.88
CA ILE A 120 9.09 -11.61 -5.32
C ILE A 120 9.67 -10.26 -5.76
N LEU A 121 10.97 -10.06 -5.54
CA LEU A 121 11.71 -8.87 -6.01
C LEU A 121 13.14 -9.27 -6.42
N PRO A 122 13.60 -8.93 -7.64
CA PRO A 122 14.98 -9.15 -8.05
C PRO A 122 15.96 -8.34 -7.20
N TRP A 123 17.02 -8.99 -6.74
CA TRP A 123 18.05 -8.39 -5.88
C TRP A 123 19.39 -9.12 -6.01
N GLN A 124 20.50 -8.42 -6.29
CA GLN A 124 21.84 -9.02 -6.36
C GLN A 124 21.95 -10.35 -7.16
N GLN A 125 21.32 -10.39 -8.34
CA GLN A 125 21.23 -11.57 -9.22
C GLN A 125 20.51 -12.78 -8.59
N GLY A 126 19.69 -12.54 -7.57
CA GLY A 126 18.78 -13.51 -6.98
C GLY A 126 17.40 -12.89 -6.78
N LEU A 127 16.57 -13.54 -5.97
CA LEU A 127 15.22 -13.11 -5.65
C LEU A 127 15.05 -12.97 -4.14
N LEU A 128 14.50 -11.85 -3.71
CA LEU A 128 13.84 -11.75 -2.42
C LEU A 128 12.44 -12.35 -2.56
N VAL A 129 12.03 -13.19 -1.62
CA VAL A 129 10.76 -13.93 -1.68
C VAL A 129 10.04 -13.79 -0.35
N THR A 130 8.79 -13.33 -0.35
CA THR A 130 7.93 -13.41 0.84
C THR A 130 7.19 -14.76 0.83
N ALA A 131 7.42 -15.55 1.88
CA ALA A 131 6.75 -16.81 2.14
C ALA A 131 6.66 -16.96 3.66
N ALA A 132 5.57 -16.47 4.25
CA ALA A 132 5.46 -16.32 5.70
C ALA A 132 5.70 -17.67 6.41
N PRO A 133 6.42 -17.69 7.55
CA PRO A 133 6.80 -16.54 8.38
C PRO A 133 8.10 -15.83 7.96
N ASP A 134 8.61 -16.09 6.76
CA ASP A 134 9.94 -15.67 6.33
C ASP A 134 9.94 -14.72 5.12
N ILE A 135 11.00 -13.89 5.05
CA ILE A 135 11.48 -13.29 3.80
C ILE A 135 12.80 -13.99 3.47
N LEU A 136 12.85 -14.62 2.30
CA LEU A 136 13.96 -15.44 1.84
C LEU A 136 14.80 -14.67 0.80
N PHE A 137 16.08 -15.00 0.70
CA PHE A 137 16.93 -14.65 -0.45
C PHE A 137 17.34 -15.94 -1.15
N MET A 138 16.94 -16.08 -2.40
CA MET A 138 17.19 -17.25 -3.24
C MET A 138 18.06 -16.87 -4.41
N LYS A 139 19.04 -17.70 -4.74
CA LYS A 139 19.97 -17.42 -5.83
C LYS A 139 20.36 -18.71 -6.54
N ASP A 140 20.51 -18.59 -7.86
CA ASP A 140 21.20 -19.54 -8.73
C ASP A 140 22.68 -19.12 -8.80
N THR A 141 23.60 -19.97 -8.34
CA THR A 141 25.03 -19.66 -8.31
C THR A 141 25.85 -20.35 -9.40
N ASP A 142 25.26 -21.28 -10.16
CA ASP A 142 25.94 -22.03 -11.23
C ASP A 142 25.39 -21.76 -12.65
N GLY A 143 24.26 -21.06 -12.75
CA GLY A 143 23.64 -20.59 -13.99
C GLY A 143 22.72 -21.61 -14.66
N ASP A 144 22.29 -22.67 -13.98
CA ASP A 144 21.40 -23.69 -14.53
C ASP A 144 19.91 -23.27 -14.55
N GLY A 145 19.58 -22.10 -13.99
CA GLY A 145 18.23 -21.57 -13.85
C GLY A 145 17.48 -22.03 -12.60
N ARG A 146 18.17 -22.66 -11.63
CA ARG A 146 17.59 -23.15 -10.37
C ARG A 146 18.30 -22.52 -9.18
N ALA A 147 17.53 -22.20 -8.15
CA ALA A 147 18.09 -21.73 -6.89
C ALA A 147 18.80 -22.89 -6.17
N ASP A 148 20.11 -22.77 -6.00
CA ASP A 148 20.97 -23.66 -5.24
C ASP A 148 21.34 -23.09 -3.85
N SER A 149 21.07 -21.80 -3.64
CA SER A 149 21.28 -21.09 -2.38
C SER A 149 19.98 -20.48 -1.88
N THR A 150 19.60 -20.79 -0.64
CA THR A 150 18.46 -20.17 0.05
C THR A 150 18.89 -19.69 1.44
N GLU A 151 18.64 -18.42 1.72
CA GLU A 151 18.89 -17.77 3.01
C GLU A 151 17.56 -17.24 3.59
N ILE A 152 17.28 -17.52 4.86
CA ILE A 152 16.21 -16.82 5.59
C ILE A 152 16.77 -15.45 6.00
N LEU A 153 16.35 -14.37 5.35
CA LEU A 153 16.79 -13.02 5.70
C LEU A 153 16.07 -12.50 6.95
N PHE A 154 14.75 -12.56 6.91
CA PHE A 154 13.88 -12.15 8.00
C PHE A 154 12.94 -13.29 8.36
N THR A 155 12.61 -13.40 9.64
CA THR A 155 11.66 -14.40 10.15
C THR A 155 10.81 -13.82 11.27
N GLY A 156 9.65 -14.41 11.53
CA GLY A 156 8.75 -14.04 12.62
C GLY A 156 7.52 -13.24 12.20
N PHE A 157 7.20 -13.23 10.90
CA PHE A 157 5.95 -12.68 10.37
C PHE A 157 4.76 -13.62 10.66
N PHE A 158 3.55 -13.06 10.59
CA PHE A 158 2.30 -13.81 10.73
C PHE A 158 2.06 -14.75 9.55
N ASP A 159 1.71 -16.01 9.82
CA ASP A 159 1.54 -17.06 8.81
C ASP A 159 0.23 -17.86 8.95
N ASP A 160 -0.69 -17.49 9.85
CA ASP A 160 -1.89 -18.28 10.14
C ASP A 160 -3.05 -18.10 9.15
N ASN A 161 -3.04 -17.02 8.36
CA ASN A 161 -4.01 -16.79 7.29
C ASN A 161 -3.29 -16.31 6.03
N SER A 162 -3.43 -17.04 4.92
CA SER A 162 -2.84 -16.75 3.61
C SER A 162 -3.24 -15.38 3.05
N GLU A 163 -4.43 -14.87 3.39
CA GLU A 163 -4.91 -13.55 2.96
C GLU A 163 -4.27 -12.38 3.73
N ALA A 164 -3.47 -12.64 4.77
CA ALA A 164 -2.93 -11.59 5.64
C ALA A 164 -1.42 -11.72 5.89
N GLN A 165 -0.72 -12.48 5.05
CA GLN A 165 0.73 -12.65 5.16
C GLN A 165 1.48 -11.44 4.61
N ILE A 166 2.75 -11.32 5.00
CA ILE A 166 3.69 -10.35 4.43
C ILE A 166 3.75 -10.51 2.89
N THR A 167 3.67 -9.42 2.13
CA THR A 167 3.59 -9.45 0.65
C THR A 167 3.98 -8.10 0.01
N SER A 168 3.82 -7.99 -1.31
CA SER A 168 4.00 -6.79 -2.15
C SER A 168 5.36 -6.11 -1.98
N LEU A 169 6.46 -6.86 -2.19
CA LEU A 169 7.81 -6.28 -2.16
C LEU A 169 7.95 -5.19 -3.25
N ARG A 170 8.33 -3.97 -2.86
CA ARG A 170 8.56 -2.85 -3.79
C ARG A 170 9.83 -2.09 -3.43
N TYR A 171 10.72 -1.90 -4.41
CA TYR A 171 11.94 -1.10 -4.26
C TYR A 171 11.65 0.38 -4.52
N GLY A 172 11.86 1.21 -3.49
CA GLY A 172 11.65 2.65 -3.49
C GLY A 172 12.82 3.42 -4.07
N VAL A 173 12.51 4.62 -4.60
CA VAL A 173 13.53 5.58 -5.05
C VAL A 173 14.47 6.00 -3.92
N ASP A 174 14.04 5.87 -2.67
CA ASP A 174 14.81 6.12 -1.45
C ASP A 174 15.72 4.95 -1.02
N ASN A 175 15.88 3.95 -1.89
CA ASN A 175 16.61 2.70 -1.70
C ASN A 175 16.01 1.75 -0.65
N TRP A 176 14.85 2.06 -0.06
CA TRP A 176 14.14 1.14 0.83
C TRP A 176 13.34 0.11 0.06
N ILE A 177 13.21 -1.10 0.60
CA ILE A 177 12.27 -2.10 0.14
C ILE A 177 11.09 -2.10 1.10
N TYR A 178 9.89 -1.91 0.56
CA TYR A 178 8.62 -1.88 1.31
C TYR A 178 7.87 -3.20 1.13
N ALA A 179 7.14 -3.61 2.16
CA ALA A 179 6.31 -4.80 2.17
C ALA A 179 5.03 -4.56 2.98
N ASN A 180 3.90 -4.98 2.43
CA ASN A 180 2.60 -4.98 3.08
C ASN A 180 2.53 -6.09 4.13
N ASN A 181 2.06 -5.79 5.35
CA ASN A 181 1.93 -6.76 6.44
C ASN A 181 0.49 -6.81 6.99
N ASN A 182 -0.44 -6.06 6.39
CA ASN A 182 -1.85 -5.97 6.82
C ASN A 182 -2.00 -5.59 8.32
N GLY A 183 -1.00 -4.89 8.89
CA GLY A 183 -0.92 -4.59 10.31
C GLY A 183 -0.81 -5.81 11.23
N GLN A 184 -0.48 -6.99 10.72
CA GLN A 184 -0.42 -8.22 11.51
C GLN A 184 0.69 -8.20 12.54
N LYS A 185 0.46 -8.93 13.64
CA LYS A 185 1.47 -9.07 14.70
C LYS A 185 2.60 -9.98 14.25
N GLY A 186 3.82 -9.67 14.66
CA GLY A 186 4.99 -10.49 14.42
C GLY A 186 6.18 -9.96 15.20
N THR A 187 7.11 -10.83 15.58
CA THR A 187 8.38 -10.45 16.21
C THR A 187 9.50 -10.76 15.23
N VAL A 188 9.84 -9.75 14.42
CA VAL A 188 10.70 -9.91 13.26
C VAL A 188 12.16 -9.80 13.65
N LYS A 189 12.97 -10.76 13.19
CA LYS A 189 14.43 -10.79 13.37
C LYS A 189 15.14 -10.71 12.03
N PHE A 190 16.27 -10.01 11.98
CA PHE A 190 17.14 -9.96 10.81
C PHE A 190 18.34 -10.90 10.99
N ASN A 191 18.43 -11.96 10.18
CA ASN A 191 19.40 -13.03 10.38
C ASN A 191 20.84 -12.64 9.99
N ARG A 192 21.03 -11.70 9.07
CA ARG A 192 22.37 -11.16 8.74
C ARG A 192 22.95 -10.28 9.85
N LYS A 193 22.12 -9.83 10.81
CA LYS A 193 22.51 -8.95 11.91
C LYS A 193 21.89 -9.41 13.23
N ARG A 194 22.38 -10.55 13.74
CA ARG A 194 21.79 -11.25 14.89
C ARG A 194 21.82 -10.47 16.20
N GLU A 195 22.70 -9.47 16.30
CA GLU A 195 22.81 -8.55 17.43
C GLU A 195 21.77 -7.41 17.39
N ALA A 196 21.15 -7.16 16.23
CA ALA A 196 20.05 -6.20 16.15
C ALA A 196 18.83 -6.72 16.92
N PRO A 197 18.14 -5.87 17.69
CA PRO A 197 16.95 -6.27 18.42
C PRO A 197 15.84 -6.70 17.46
N ALA A 198 15.07 -7.70 17.87
CA ALA A 198 13.83 -8.04 17.17
C ALA A 198 12.83 -6.89 17.29
N ILE A 199 12.05 -6.64 16.25
CA ILE A 199 11.02 -5.60 16.23
C ILE A 199 9.62 -6.20 16.21
N SER A 200 8.67 -5.55 16.90
CA SER A 200 7.26 -5.89 16.80
C SER A 200 6.63 -5.13 15.64
N VAL A 201 6.10 -5.83 14.63
CA VAL A 201 5.50 -5.22 13.43
C VAL A 201 3.98 -5.01 13.51
N GLY A 202 3.37 -5.35 14.65
CA GLY A 202 1.93 -5.21 14.84
C GLY A 202 1.44 -3.77 14.65
N GLY A 203 0.38 -3.61 13.86
CA GLY A 203 -0.25 -2.32 13.56
C GLY A 203 0.35 -1.57 12.36
N GLY A 204 1.41 -2.08 11.74
CA GLY A 204 2.04 -1.47 10.57
C GLY A 204 2.46 -2.46 9.49
N ASP A 205 2.92 -1.88 8.38
CA ASP A 205 3.65 -2.53 7.31
C ASP A 205 5.14 -2.64 7.67
N PHE A 206 5.97 -3.17 6.77
CA PHE A 206 7.39 -3.41 7.03
C PHE A 206 8.26 -2.81 5.92
N ARG A 207 9.44 -2.29 6.29
CA ARG A 207 10.45 -1.90 5.29
C ARG A 207 11.87 -2.19 5.75
N PHE A 208 12.77 -2.35 4.80
CA PHE A 208 14.18 -2.63 5.07
C PHE A 208 15.14 -2.12 3.99
N ARG A 209 16.41 -1.96 4.36
CA ARG A 209 17.55 -1.62 3.50
C ARG A 209 18.67 -2.61 3.72
N LEU A 210 18.94 -3.44 2.71
CA LEU A 210 20.00 -4.44 2.79
C LEU A 210 21.40 -3.82 2.63
N ASP A 211 21.53 -2.72 1.90
CA ASP A 211 22.79 -2.00 1.68
C ASP A 211 23.34 -1.35 2.96
N LYS A 212 22.45 -0.97 3.90
CA LYS A 212 22.77 -0.36 5.20
C LYS A 212 22.41 -1.24 6.41
N GLY A 213 21.82 -2.42 6.19
CA GLY A 213 21.39 -3.32 7.26
C GLY A 213 20.33 -2.71 8.19
N LEU A 214 19.41 -1.90 7.64
CA LEU A 214 18.32 -1.25 8.38
C LEU A 214 17.00 -1.98 8.15
N PHE A 215 16.13 -2.00 9.15
CA PHE A 215 14.78 -2.54 9.04
C PHE A 215 13.89 -1.93 10.12
N GLU A 216 12.64 -1.63 9.77
CA GLU A 216 11.70 -0.97 10.67
C GLU A 216 10.25 -1.19 10.26
N VAL A 217 9.34 -0.88 11.19
CA VAL A 217 7.90 -0.81 10.92
C VAL A 217 7.61 0.42 10.08
N GLU A 218 6.63 0.31 9.18
CA GLU A 218 6.16 1.40 8.33
C GLU A 218 4.64 1.59 8.48
N SER A 219 4.15 2.81 8.28
CA SER A 219 2.74 3.15 8.34
C SER A 219 2.00 2.48 7.21
N GLY A 220 0.84 1.91 7.50
CA GLY A 220 0.01 1.26 6.52
C GLY A 220 -0.52 -0.05 7.05
N SER A 221 -1.45 -0.60 6.28
CA SER A 221 -2.07 -1.90 6.53
C SER A 221 -2.45 -2.51 5.19
N GLY A 222 -1.54 -2.42 4.22
CA GLY A 222 -1.75 -3.02 2.91
C GLY A 222 -1.85 -4.53 3.02
N GLN A 223 -2.72 -5.13 2.22
CA GLN A 223 -3.01 -6.57 2.27
C GLN A 223 -2.54 -7.31 1.02
N PHE A 224 -2.83 -6.82 -0.19
CA PHE A 224 -2.53 -7.56 -1.43
C PHE A 224 -1.66 -6.79 -2.43
N GLY A 225 -1.88 -5.49 -2.59
CA GLY A 225 -1.09 -4.68 -3.50
C GLY A 225 -0.50 -3.43 -2.88
N LEU A 226 0.62 -3.03 -3.48
CA LEU A 226 1.38 -1.83 -3.14
C LEU A 226 1.87 -1.21 -4.45
N ALA A 227 1.21 -0.12 -4.83
CA ALA A 227 1.65 0.83 -5.84
C ALA A 227 2.50 1.90 -5.18
N MET A 228 3.45 2.46 -5.92
CA MET A 228 4.31 3.51 -5.41
C MET A 228 4.71 4.43 -6.55
N ASP A 229 4.37 5.72 -6.48
CA ASP A 229 4.65 6.66 -7.57
C ASP A 229 6.15 6.99 -7.72
N ASP A 230 6.48 7.88 -8.67
CA ASP A 230 7.86 8.27 -8.99
C ASP A 230 8.58 8.97 -7.82
N TYR A 231 7.83 9.45 -6.83
CA TYR A 231 8.33 10.15 -5.65
C TYR A 231 8.21 9.29 -4.37
N GLY A 232 7.86 8.01 -4.50
CA GLY A 232 7.80 7.10 -3.36
C GLY A 232 6.53 7.19 -2.52
N HIS A 233 5.48 7.89 -3.00
CA HIS A 233 4.18 7.87 -2.32
C HIS A 233 3.52 6.51 -2.50
N ARG A 234 3.12 5.90 -1.39
CA ARG A 234 2.55 4.54 -1.37
C ARG A 234 1.04 4.56 -1.45
N PHE A 235 0.52 3.64 -2.27
CA PHE A 235 -0.90 3.36 -2.44
C PHE A 235 -1.12 1.86 -2.28
N PHE A 236 -1.95 1.44 -1.33
CA PHE A 236 -2.11 0.03 -1.00
C PHE A 236 -3.57 -0.38 -0.88
N THR A 237 -3.79 -1.69 -1.06
CA THR A 237 -5.12 -2.26 -1.22
C THR A 237 -5.44 -3.24 -0.09
N GLN A 238 -6.72 -3.31 0.29
CA GLN A 238 -7.32 -4.37 1.10
C GLN A 238 -8.57 -4.88 0.37
N ASN A 239 -9.06 -6.07 0.73
CA ASN A 239 -10.20 -6.73 0.09
C ASN A 239 -11.36 -5.79 -0.31
N THR A 240 -11.83 -4.97 0.63
CA THR A 240 -12.98 -4.05 0.42
C THR A 240 -12.56 -2.58 0.27
N LEU A 241 -11.27 -2.26 0.39
CA LEU A 241 -10.71 -0.92 0.27
C LEU A 241 -9.63 -0.95 -0.81
N HIS A 242 -10.04 -0.73 -2.05
CA HIS A 242 -9.18 -0.91 -3.22
C HIS A 242 -8.04 0.12 -3.30
N ILE A 243 -8.11 1.26 -2.60
CA ILE A 243 -7.03 2.24 -2.63
C ILE A 243 -6.95 3.09 -1.37
N GLN A 244 -5.81 2.99 -0.70
CA GLN A 244 -5.49 3.75 0.52
C GLN A 244 -4.09 4.34 0.40
N THR A 245 -3.79 5.37 1.18
CA THR A 245 -2.42 5.89 1.33
C THR A 245 -2.03 5.99 2.80
N ALA A 246 -0.73 6.06 3.06
CA ALA A 246 -0.15 6.29 4.39
C ALA A 246 0.63 7.62 4.41
N PRO A 247 -0.02 8.75 4.75
CA PRO A 247 0.52 10.09 4.54
C PRO A 247 1.69 10.44 5.47
N ILE A 248 1.69 9.88 6.69
CA ILE A 248 2.76 10.11 7.65
C ILE A 248 3.51 8.79 7.87
N PRO A 249 4.79 8.72 7.47
CA PRO A 249 5.66 7.58 7.77
C PRO A 249 5.70 7.21 9.26
N TRP A 250 5.86 5.91 9.56
CA TRP A 250 5.78 5.39 10.93
C TRP A 250 6.73 6.09 11.89
N ARG A 251 7.97 6.33 11.42
CA ARG A 251 9.04 7.00 12.17
C ARG A 251 8.65 8.39 12.67
N TYR A 252 7.74 9.08 11.97
CA TYR A 252 7.26 10.39 12.41
C TYR A 252 6.09 10.24 13.37
N LEU A 253 5.08 9.41 13.04
CA LEU A 253 3.93 9.18 13.94
C LEU A 253 4.35 8.65 15.32
N HIS A 254 5.43 7.88 15.39
CA HIS A 254 5.91 7.20 16.59
C HIS A 254 7.20 7.79 17.17
N ARG A 255 7.52 9.06 16.90
CA ARG A 255 8.64 9.74 17.61
C ARG A 255 8.47 9.70 19.12
N HIS A 256 7.22 9.71 19.57
CA HIS A 256 6.84 9.52 20.97
C HIS A 256 5.54 8.72 21.07
N ASN A 257 5.25 8.22 22.28
CA ASN A 257 4.13 7.31 22.54
C ASN A 257 2.91 7.99 23.22
N PHE A 258 2.72 9.30 23.02
CA PHE A 258 1.70 10.09 23.72
C PHE A 258 0.45 10.44 22.90
N LEU A 259 0.38 10.06 21.62
CA LEU A 259 -0.83 10.31 20.82
C LEU A 259 -1.96 9.34 21.21
N PRO A 260 -3.23 9.78 21.18
CA PRO A 260 -4.37 8.93 21.52
C PRO A 260 -4.61 7.81 20.50
N ALA A 261 -4.17 7.99 19.25
CA ALA A 261 -4.24 6.98 18.20
C ALA A 261 -3.16 7.24 17.14
N TYR A 262 -2.65 6.16 16.54
CA TYR A 262 -1.63 6.18 15.48
C TYR A 262 -2.21 5.74 14.14
N LYS A 263 -3.40 6.26 13.78
CA LYS A 263 -4.04 5.90 12.51
C LYS A 263 -3.24 6.49 11.35
N GLY A 264 -2.43 5.66 10.70
CA GLY A 264 -1.55 6.06 9.61
C GLY A 264 -2.14 5.94 8.21
N ALA A 265 -3.29 5.28 8.02
CA ALA A 265 -3.88 5.00 6.71
C ALA A 265 -5.19 5.77 6.45
N GLU A 266 -5.37 6.20 5.21
CA GLU A 266 -6.58 6.88 4.72
C GLU A 266 -7.06 6.24 3.42
N ASN A 267 -8.37 5.93 3.33
CA ASN A 267 -9.01 5.63 2.05
C ASN A 267 -9.12 6.91 1.22
N ILE A 268 -8.56 6.89 0.01
CA ILE A 268 -8.49 8.06 -0.86
C ILE A 268 -9.52 8.06 -1.98
N TYR A 269 -10.30 6.98 -2.14
CA TYR A 269 -11.41 6.97 -3.07
C TYR A 269 -12.57 7.82 -2.54
N LYS A 270 -13.02 8.81 -3.33
CA LYS A 270 -14.00 9.80 -2.89
C LYS A 270 -15.45 9.45 -3.24
N ASP A 271 -15.66 8.59 -4.23
CA ASP A 271 -16.98 8.23 -4.72
C ASP A 271 -17.51 6.96 -4.04
N THR A 272 -18.73 6.54 -4.40
CA THR A 272 -19.17 5.18 -4.05
C THR A 272 -18.32 4.19 -4.85
N PRO A 273 -17.66 3.21 -4.21
CA PRO A 273 -16.70 2.31 -4.87
C PRO A 273 -17.44 1.26 -5.71
N VAL A 274 -18.09 1.73 -6.76
CA VAL A 274 -18.86 0.93 -7.71
C VAL A 274 -17.91 0.35 -8.75
N VAL A 275 -18.09 -0.93 -9.05
CA VAL A 275 -17.43 -1.61 -10.17
C VAL A 275 -18.47 -2.11 -11.17
N TYR A 276 -18.10 -2.16 -12.45
CA TYR A 276 -18.95 -2.52 -13.58
C TYR A 276 -18.65 -3.95 -14.04
N GLN A 277 -18.95 -4.93 -13.18
CA GLN A 277 -18.80 -6.36 -13.49
C GLN A 277 -19.76 -6.84 -14.59
N LEU A 278 -19.30 -7.76 -15.44
CA LEU A 278 -20.13 -8.40 -16.48
C LEU A 278 -20.78 -9.71 -16.01
N THR A 279 -20.09 -10.47 -15.15
CA THR A 279 -20.63 -11.70 -14.58
C THR A 279 -21.73 -11.40 -13.57
N ALA A 280 -22.79 -12.21 -13.54
CA ALA A 280 -23.72 -12.23 -12.43
C ALA A 280 -23.05 -12.77 -11.16
N SER A 281 -23.49 -12.31 -9.98
CA SER A 281 -23.02 -12.88 -8.72
C SER A 281 -23.34 -14.37 -8.64
N PRO A 282 -22.36 -15.22 -8.26
CA PRO A 282 -22.64 -16.62 -7.97
C PRO A 282 -23.77 -16.76 -6.96
N TYR A 283 -24.61 -17.79 -7.10
CA TYR A 283 -25.79 -17.97 -6.23
C TYR A 283 -25.38 -17.96 -4.74
N TRP A 284 -24.27 -18.62 -4.39
CA TRP A 284 -23.84 -18.76 -2.99
C TRP A 284 -23.47 -17.40 -2.41
N ARG A 285 -22.93 -16.51 -3.23
CA ARG A 285 -22.54 -15.15 -2.82
C ARG A 285 -23.79 -14.30 -2.62
N ALA A 286 -24.75 -14.38 -3.55
CA ALA A 286 -26.03 -13.70 -3.43
C ALA A 286 -26.77 -14.12 -2.14
N GLU A 287 -26.84 -15.43 -1.89
CA GLU A 287 -27.49 -16.00 -0.71
C GLU A 287 -26.75 -15.62 0.59
N ARG A 288 -25.42 -15.76 0.63
CA ARG A 288 -24.60 -15.33 1.77
C ARG A 288 -24.83 -13.86 2.09
N SER A 289 -24.80 -13.00 1.07
CA SER A 289 -24.98 -11.56 1.24
C SER A 289 -26.40 -11.23 1.74
N ALA A 290 -27.43 -11.91 1.25
CA ALA A 290 -28.80 -11.75 1.75
C ALA A 290 -28.93 -12.14 3.24
N ARG A 291 -28.32 -13.26 3.64
CA ARG A 291 -28.28 -13.71 5.05
C ARG A 291 -27.57 -12.70 5.96
N ARG A 292 -26.42 -12.16 5.52
CA ARG A 292 -25.68 -11.13 6.26
C ARG A 292 -26.47 -9.83 6.39
N GLN A 293 -27.11 -9.38 5.30
CA GLN A 293 -27.95 -8.19 5.35
C GLN A 293 -29.09 -8.35 6.36
N LYS A 294 -29.79 -9.49 6.32
CA LYS A 294 -30.84 -9.81 7.30
C LYS A 294 -30.31 -9.74 8.74
N ALA A 295 -29.13 -10.32 9.00
CA ALA A 295 -28.51 -10.25 10.32
C ALA A 295 -28.15 -8.81 10.74
N TYR A 296 -27.68 -7.96 9.82
CA TYR A 296 -27.42 -6.55 10.09
C TYR A 296 -28.70 -5.78 10.42
N ASP A 297 -29.79 -6.07 9.71
CA ASP A 297 -31.09 -5.44 9.92
C ASP A 297 -31.69 -5.86 11.27
N GLU A 298 -31.66 -7.16 11.59
CA GLU A 298 -32.10 -7.71 12.87
C GLU A 298 -31.30 -7.15 14.07
N GLN A 299 -30.03 -6.85 13.87
CA GLN A 299 -29.16 -6.25 14.88
C GLN A 299 -29.21 -4.70 14.89
N GLY A 300 -29.94 -4.08 13.97
CA GLY A 300 -30.04 -2.62 13.86
C GLY A 300 -28.70 -1.93 13.55
N LEU A 301 -27.78 -2.62 12.85
CA LEU A 301 -26.43 -2.10 12.60
C LEU A 301 -26.36 -1.00 11.53
N GLY A 302 -27.41 -0.82 10.73
CA GLY A 302 -27.45 0.15 9.64
C GLY A 302 -26.39 -0.09 8.56
N ARG A 303 -25.89 -1.33 8.44
CA ARG A 303 -24.86 -1.72 7.46
C ARG A 303 -25.51 -2.24 6.19
N LYS A 304 -24.85 -2.02 5.06
CA LYS A 304 -25.25 -2.57 3.76
C LYS A 304 -24.26 -3.63 3.31
N GLU A 305 -24.76 -4.82 2.98
CA GLU A 305 -24.03 -5.88 2.33
C GLU A 305 -24.27 -5.83 0.81
N TYR A 306 -23.21 -6.03 0.03
CA TYR A 306 -23.27 -6.02 -1.43
C TYR A 306 -22.83 -7.38 -1.97
N ALA A 307 -23.67 -7.99 -2.82
CA ALA A 307 -23.33 -9.23 -3.53
C ALA A 307 -22.61 -8.96 -4.87
N ALA A 308 -22.72 -7.73 -5.39
CA ALA A 308 -22.27 -7.31 -6.71
C ALA A 308 -21.94 -5.82 -6.74
N GLY A 309 -21.18 -5.42 -7.76
CA GLY A 309 -20.98 -4.03 -8.16
C GLY A 309 -20.17 -3.21 -7.17
N HIS A 310 -19.49 -3.85 -6.22
CA HIS A 310 -18.59 -3.22 -5.25
C HIS A 310 -17.37 -4.11 -5.04
N PHE A 311 -16.24 -3.51 -4.65
CA PHE A 311 -15.03 -4.25 -4.30
C PHE A 311 -15.28 -5.17 -3.10
N THR A 312 -14.96 -6.44 -3.29
CA THR A 312 -15.04 -7.50 -2.27
C THR A 312 -13.78 -8.36 -2.23
N GLY A 313 -13.01 -8.41 -3.33
CA GLY A 313 -11.70 -9.03 -3.44
C GLY A 313 -10.74 -8.16 -4.24
N ALA A 314 -10.61 -6.88 -3.86
CA ALA A 314 -9.58 -6.02 -4.41
C ALA A 314 -8.19 -6.62 -4.12
N SER A 315 -7.43 -6.83 -5.19
CA SER A 315 -6.12 -7.44 -5.22
C SER A 315 -5.21 -6.67 -6.17
N GLY A 316 -3.90 -6.90 -6.10
CA GLY A 316 -2.95 -6.07 -6.81
C GLY A 316 -3.12 -4.59 -6.43
N GLY A 317 -2.61 -3.71 -7.28
CA GLY A 317 -2.46 -2.29 -7.00
C GLY A 317 -1.15 -1.85 -7.61
N THR A 318 -1.16 -1.70 -8.93
CA THR A 318 0.03 -1.46 -9.74
C THR A 318 -0.10 -0.12 -10.41
N ASP A 319 0.82 0.80 -10.11
CA ASP A 319 0.89 2.07 -10.81
C ASP A 319 1.63 1.92 -12.15
N TYR A 320 1.19 2.64 -13.17
CA TYR A 320 1.73 2.52 -14.51
C TYR A 320 2.69 3.65 -14.86
N HIS A 321 3.95 3.26 -15.10
CA HIS A 321 5.03 4.14 -15.58
C HIS A 321 5.96 3.39 -16.56
N GLY A 322 5.37 2.53 -17.39
CA GLY A 322 6.09 1.70 -18.37
C GLY A 322 6.52 2.47 -19.64
N ALA A 323 5.94 3.63 -19.91
CA ALA A 323 6.18 4.46 -21.11
C ALA A 323 5.80 3.84 -22.47
N GLY A 324 5.09 2.71 -22.48
CA GLY A 324 4.54 2.07 -23.68
C GLY A 324 3.07 2.40 -23.98
N PHE A 325 2.30 2.86 -22.99
CA PHE A 325 0.89 3.25 -23.14
C PHE A 325 0.78 4.74 -23.48
N PRO A 326 -0.40 5.20 -23.97
CA PRO A 326 -0.67 6.62 -24.12
C PRO A 326 -0.45 7.41 -22.82
N GLN A 327 -0.06 8.68 -22.95
CA GLN A 327 0.40 9.52 -21.83
C GLN A 327 -0.65 9.66 -20.72
N GLU A 328 -1.94 9.64 -21.04
CA GLU A 328 -3.03 9.72 -20.07
C GLU A 328 -3.08 8.54 -19.08
N TYR A 329 -2.36 7.46 -19.35
CA TYR A 329 -2.22 6.31 -18.44
C TYR A 329 -1.09 6.46 -17.43
N ASP A 330 -0.15 7.38 -17.65
CA ASP A 330 0.98 7.62 -16.73
C ASP A 330 0.46 8.02 -15.34
N GLY A 331 0.91 7.32 -14.30
CA GLY A 331 0.43 7.51 -12.92
C GLY A 331 -0.96 6.97 -12.62
N SER A 332 -1.60 6.24 -13.56
CA SER A 332 -2.81 5.49 -13.25
C SER A 332 -2.49 4.28 -12.37
N ILE A 333 -3.40 3.94 -11.45
CA ILE A 333 -3.29 2.74 -10.61
C ILE A 333 -4.31 1.72 -11.08
N PHE A 334 -3.84 0.50 -11.32
CA PHE A 334 -4.65 -0.63 -11.75
C PHE A 334 -4.84 -1.59 -10.58
N THR A 335 -6.11 -1.86 -10.25
CA THR A 335 -6.48 -2.78 -9.18
C THR A 335 -7.23 -3.96 -9.79
N ALA A 336 -6.76 -5.17 -9.54
CA ALA A 336 -7.45 -6.38 -9.98
C ALA A 336 -8.57 -6.72 -8.97
N GLU A 337 -9.80 -6.92 -9.44
CA GLU A 337 -10.91 -7.43 -8.63
C GLU A 337 -11.18 -8.88 -9.02
N VAL A 338 -10.61 -9.79 -8.22
CA VAL A 338 -10.65 -11.24 -8.45
C VAL A 338 -12.06 -11.82 -8.35
N SER A 339 -12.87 -11.32 -7.42
CA SER A 339 -14.24 -11.76 -7.13
C SER A 339 -15.25 -11.28 -8.18
N CYS A 340 -14.96 -10.15 -8.84
CA CYS A 340 -15.80 -9.51 -9.86
C CYS A 340 -15.29 -9.70 -11.30
N ASN A 341 -14.21 -10.46 -11.49
CA ASN A 341 -13.68 -10.83 -12.81
C ASN A 341 -13.29 -9.60 -13.67
N LEU A 342 -12.61 -8.62 -13.06
CA LEU A 342 -12.28 -7.34 -13.72
C LEU A 342 -10.97 -6.71 -13.22
N VAL A 343 -10.47 -5.73 -13.97
CA VAL A 343 -9.37 -4.83 -13.61
C VAL A 343 -9.90 -3.41 -13.64
N HIS A 344 -9.87 -2.75 -12.49
CA HIS A 344 -10.24 -1.36 -12.31
C HIS A 344 -9.05 -0.43 -12.54
N ARG A 345 -9.32 0.79 -13.01
CA ARG A 345 -8.32 1.84 -13.19
C ARG A 345 -8.73 3.12 -12.47
N ASP A 346 -7.86 3.55 -11.57
CA ASP A 346 -7.93 4.85 -10.91
C ASP A 346 -6.93 5.84 -11.52
N ARG A 347 -7.33 7.12 -11.54
CA ARG A 347 -6.42 8.26 -11.65
C ARG A 347 -6.24 8.88 -10.28
N ILE A 348 -5.01 9.27 -9.99
CA ILE A 348 -4.63 9.89 -8.73
C ILE A 348 -4.45 11.40 -8.93
N ASP A 349 -5.29 12.18 -8.27
CA ASP A 349 -5.21 13.63 -8.26
C ASP A 349 -4.66 14.10 -6.91
N MET A 350 -3.74 15.07 -6.95
CA MET A 350 -3.33 15.80 -5.76
C MET A 350 -4.40 16.84 -5.40
N LEU A 351 -4.86 16.86 -4.15
CA LEU A 351 -5.84 17.85 -3.68
C LEU A 351 -5.14 19.16 -3.31
N GLY A 352 -5.64 20.28 -3.82
CA GLY A 352 -4.98 21.60 -3.66
C GLY A 352 -4.98 22.19 -2.24
N ASN A 353 -5.69 21.61 -1.27
CA ASN A 353 -5.85 22.14 0.08
C ASN A 353 -5.19 21.31 1.20
N GLY A 354 -4.46 20.24 0.87
CA GLY A 354 -3.78 19.40 1.86
C GLY A 354 -2.79 18.41 1.23
N PRO A 355 -1.99 17.69 2.03
CA PRO A 355 -1.01 16.70 1.57
C PRO A 355 -1.69 15.37 1.23
N PHE A 356 -2.82 15.41 0.52
CA PHE A 356 -3.65 14.25 0.22
C PHE A 356 -3.84 14.04 -1.26
N PHE A 357 -3.93 12.75 -1.58
CA PHE A 357 -4.36 12.26 -2.87
C PHE A 357 -5.86 11.98 -2.84
N ALA A 358 -6.49 12.07 -4.00
CA ALA A 358 -7.81 11.53 -4.26
C ALA A 358 -7.72 10.57 -5.45
N ALA A 359 -8.25 9.38 -5.26
CA ALA A 359 -8.48 8.45 -6.35
C ALA A 359 -9.86 8.68 -6.95
N ARG A 360 -9.93 8.61 -8.28
CA ARG A 360 -11.17 8.60 -9.04
C ARG A 360 -11.07 7.56 -10.14
N SER A 361 -12.17 6.85 -10.35
CA SER A 361 -12.30 5.94 -11.48
C SER A 361 -12.12 6.70 -12.79
N ALA A 362 -11.15 6.27 -13.60
CA ALA A 362 -10.83 6.88 -14.89
C ALA A 362 -11.97 6.71 -15.91
N ASP A 363 -12.74 5.64 -15.75
CA ASP A 363 -13.69 5.13 -16.75
C ASP A 363 -15.16 5.15 -16.26
N SER A 364 -15.43 5.72 -15.08
CA SER A 364 -16.77 5.79 -14.49
C SER A 364 -17.85 6.42 -15.39
N ALA A 365 -17.48 7.40 -16.21
CA ALA A 365 -18.40 8.06 -17.12
C ALA A 365 -18.95 7.13 -18.21
N SER A 366 -18.16 6.13 -18.65
CA SER A 366 -18.56 5.14 -19.64
C SER A 366 -19.23 3.91 -19.01
N LYS A 367 -19.26 3.81 -17.67
CA LYS A 367 -19.77 2.66 -16.90
C LYS A 367 -19.11 1.34 -17.33
N ARG A 368 -17.80 1.39 -17.57
CA ARG A 368 -16.97 0.25 -17.95
C ARG A 368 -15.73 0.18 -17.06
N GLU A 369 -15.09 -0.97 -17.10
CA GLU A 369 -13.79 -1.21 -16.46
C GLU A 369 -12.66 -1.18 -17.50
N PHE A 370 -11.41 -1.16 -17.03
CA PHE A 370 -10.27 -1.25 -17.93
C PHE A 370 -10.23 -2.60 -18.65
N ILE A 371 -10.51 -3.68 -17.91
CA ILE A 371 -10.81 -5.01 -18.44
C ILE A 371 -11.94 -5.60 -17.58
N ALA A 372 -12.99 -6.13 -18.19
CA ALA A 372 -13.96 -6.99 -17.50
C ALA A 372 -14.23 -8.24 -18.35
N SER A 373 -14.60 -9.36 -17.71
CA SER A 373 -14.87 -10.62 -18.41
C SER A 373 -16.24 -11.19 -18.02
N ASP A 374 -16.91 -11.89 -18.93
CA ASP A 374 -18.06 -12.74 -18.61
C ASP A 374 -17.70 -14.23 -18.35
N ASP A 375 -16.41 -14.56 -18.38
CA ASP A 375 -15.86 -15.83 -17.90
C ASP A 375 -15.71 -15.81 -16.37
N THR A 376 -16.51 -16.63 -15.70
CA THR A 376 -16.47 -16.75 -14.24
C THR A 376 -15.17 -17.33 -13.69
N TRP A 377 -14.33 -17.94 -14.54
CA TRP A 377 -13.00 -18.46 -14.16
C TRP A 377 -11.89 -17.41 -14.23
N PHE A 378 -12.10 -16.26 -14.88
CA PHE A 378 -11.09 -15.20 -14.98
C PHE A 378 -10.85 -14.55 -13.60
N ARG A 379 -9.72 -14.84 -12.96
CA ARG A 379 -9.35 -14.39 -11.61
C ARG A 379 -8.10 -13.51 -11.71
N PRO A 380 -8.21 -12.26 -12.20
CA PRO A 380 -7.07 -11.35 -12.23
C PRO A 380 -6.64 -11.07 -10.80
N VAL A 381 -5.35 -11.21 -10.50
CA VAL A 381 -4.82 -11.05 -9.12
C VAL A 381 -3.77 -9.96 -9.00
N ASN A 382 -3.02 -9.66 -10.08
CA ASN A 382 -1.95 -8.67 -10.03
C ASN A 382 -1.53 -8.20 -11.44
N LEU A 383 -0.80 -7.09 -11.51
CA LEU A 383 -0.20 -6.59 -12.76
C LEU A 383 1.27 -6.19 -12.55
N THR A 384 2.07 -6.30 -13.61
CA THR A 384 3.50 -5.93 -13.58
C THR A 384 3.87 -5.04 -14.77
N ASN A 385 4.63 -3.98 -14.50
CA ASN A 385 5.30 -3.19 -15.53
C ASN A 385 6.52 -3.96 -16.06
N ALA A 386 6.65 -4.07 -17.38
CA ALA A 386 7.72 -4.81 -18.03
C ALA A 386 8.76 -3.91 -18.72
N PRO A 387 9.97 -4.44 -19.06
CA PRO A 387 11.02 -3.69 -19.75
C PRO A 387 10.61 -3.10 -21.10
N ASP A 388 9.69 -3.78 -21.79
CA ASP A 388 9.11 -3.37 -23.07
C ASP A 388 8.12 -2.19 -22.98
N GLY A 389 7.77 -1.81 -21.74
CA GLY A 389 6.89 -0.71 -21.41
C GLY A 389 5.41 -1.06 -21.31
N TRP A 390 5.03 -2.33 -21.41
CA TRP A 390 3.64 -2.78 -21.32
C TRP A 390 3.27 -3.26 -19.91
N LEU A 391 1.97 -3.49 -19.69
CA LEU A 391 1.45 -4.16 -18.49
C LEU A 391 1.19 -5.64 -18.77
N TYR A 392 1.59 -6.46 -17.82
CA TYR A 392 1.36 -7.89 -17.83
C TYR A 392 0.38 -8.23 -16.72
N LEU A 393 -0.76 -8.82 -17.07
CA LEU A 393 -1.83 -9.20 -16.15
C LEU A 393 -1.66 -10.66 -15.72
N VAL A 394 -1.62 -10.88 -14.42
CA VAL A 394 -1.59 -12.20 -13.79
C VAL A 394 -3.02 -12.64 -13.47
N ASP A 395 -3.40 -13.81 -13.98
CA ASP A 395 -4.70 -14.44 -13.80
C ASP A 395 -4.52 -15.85 -13.21
N MET A 396 -5.01 -16.06 -12.00
CA MET A 396 -4.92 -17.34 -11.30
C MET A 396 -5.77 -18.43 -12.00
N TYR A 397 -6.80 -18.03 -12.73
CA TYR A 397 -7.73 -18.87 -13.48
C TYR A 397 -8.37 -20.04 -12.69
N ARG A 398 -9.30 -19.71 -11.78
CA ARG A 398 -9.96 -20.65 -10.87
C ARG A 398 -11.48 -20.53 -10.89
N GLN A 399 -12.18 -21.65 -10.70
CA GLN A 399 -13.64 -21.62 -10.52
C GLN A 399 -14.03 -20.84 -9.25
N HIS A 400 -13.34 -21.11 -8.15
CA HIS A 400 -13.53 -20.48 -6.85
C HIS A 400 -12.22 -19.91 -6.34
N ILE A 401 -12.27 -18.67 -5.85
CA ILE A 401 -11.11 -17.99 -5.26
C ILE A 401 -11.31 -17.73 -3.77
N GLU A 402 -12.53 -17.78 -3.26
CA GLU A 402 -12.80 -17.39 -1.89
C GLU A 402 -12.30 -18.40 -0.88
N THR A 403 -11.82 -17.90 0.27
CA THR A 403 -11.44 -18.76 1.38
C THR A 403 -12.68 -19.49 1.92
N PRO A 404 -12.62 -20.83 2.14
CA PRO A 404 -13.77 -21.63 2.56
C PRO A 404 -14.41 -21.18 3.87
N VAL A 405 -13.64 -20.51 4.75
CA VAL A 405 -14.12 -19.96 6.03
C VAL A 405 -15.07 -18.78 5.88
N SER A 406 -15.07 -18.14 4.70
CA SER A 406 -15.92 -16.99 4.39
C SER A 406 -17.31 -17.38 3.85
N ILE A 407 -17.56 -18.68 3.67
CA ILE A 407 -18.78 -19.24 3.07
C ILE A 407 -19.46 -20.18 4.09
N PRO A 408 -20.78 -20.01 4.35
CA PRO A 408 -21.56 -20.93 5.18
C PRO A 408 -21.45 -22.39 4.74
N ASP A 409 -21.46 -23.34 5.68
CA ASP A 409 -21.21 -24.75 5.40
C ASP A 409 -22.21 -25.37 4.40
N ASP A 410 -23.48 -25.00 4.50
CA ASP A 410 -24.55 -25.45 3.60
C ASP A 410 -24.38 -24.94 2.16
N LEU A 411 -23.68 -23.81 1.98
CA LEU A 411 -23.49 -23.19 0.66
C LEU A 411 -22.26 -23.72 -0.08
N LYS A 412 -21.37 -24.46 0.61
CA LYS A 412 -20.13 -24.99 0.03
C LYS A 412 -20.10 -26.50 -0.17
N GLU A 413 -21.20 -27.21 0.07
CA GLU A 413 -21.29 -28.67 -0.05
C GLU A 413 -20.90 -29.20 -1.44
N ASP A 414 -21.16 -28.43 -2.50
CA ASP A 414 -20.89 -28.77 -3.90
C ASP A 414 -19.66 -28.06 -4.50
N MET A 415 -18.84 -27.39 -3.67
CA MET A 415 -17.70 -26.60 -4.11
C MET A 415 -16.38 -27.37 -3.98
N ASP A 416 -15.61 -27.42 -5.07
CA ASP A 416 -14.20 -27.83 -5.04
C ASP A 416 -13.30 -26.59 -5.14
N PHE A 417 -12.69 -26.21 -4.01
CA PHE A 417 -11.81 -25.06 -3.92
C PHE A 417 -10.44 -25.27 -4.58
N MET A 418 -10.07 -26.52 -4.89
CA MET A 418 -8.84 -26.83 -5.62
C MET A 418 -9.08 -26.94 -7.13
N LEU A 419 -10.33 -26.88 -7.59
CA LEU A 419 -10.65 -27.01 -9.00
C LEU A 419 -10.03 -25.85 -9.82
N GLY A 420 -9.16 -26.23 -10.75
CA GLY A 420 -8.44 -25.30 -11.60
C GLY A 420 -6.98 -25.05 -11.20
N ASN A 421 -6.47 -25.68 -10.14
CA ASN A 421 -5.06 -25.54 -9.70
C ASN A 421 -4.02 -25.96 -10.75
N GLN A 422 -4.45 -26.61 -11.83
CA GLN A 422 -3.64 -26.93 -12.99
C GLN A 422 -3.53 -25.81 -14.02
N TYR A 423 -4.33 -24.74 -13.89
CA TYR A 423 -4.41 -23.61 -14.79
C TYR A 423 -3.71 -22.38 -14.22
N GLY A 424 -3.42 -21.43 -15.09
CA GLY A 424 -2.83 -20.15 -14.72
C GLY A 424 -2.42 -19.40 -15.97
N ARG A 425 -2.63 -18.08 -16.01
CA ARG A 425 -2.45 -17.30 -17.24
C ARG A 425 -1.78 -15.98 -16.96
N ILE A 426 -0.96 -15.56 -17.91
CA ILE A 426 -0.37 -14.23 -17.96
C ILE A 426 -0.69 -13.64 -19.31
N TYR A 427 -1.26 -12.44 -19.32
CA TYR A 427 -1.61 -11.73 -20.54
C TYR A 427 -0.81 -10.44 -20.68
N ARG A 428 -0.46 -10.06 -21.91
CA ARG A 428 0.10 -8.74 -22.22
C ARG A 428 -1.02 -7.81 -22.65
N ILE A 429 -1.03 -6.61 -22.10
CA ILE A 429 -1.96 -5.55 -22.46
C ILE A 429 -1.22 -4.55 -23.33
N ILE A 430 -1.67 -4.39 -24.57
CA ILE A 430 -0.90 -3.72 -25.62
C ILE A 430 -1.77 -2.66 -26.29
N PRO A 431 -1.29 -1.42 -26.47
CA PRO A 431 -1.99 -0.44 -27.30
C PRO A 431 -2.19 -0.97 -28.73
N THR A 432 -3.39 -0.79 -29.30
CA THR A 432 -3.72 -1.26 -30.65
C THR A 432 -2.86 -0.61 -31.74
N ASN A 433 -2.37 0.59 -31.49
CA ASN A 433 -1.47 1.34 -32.36
C ASN A 433 0.02 1.17 -32.02
N ALA A 434 0.36 0.27 -31.08
CA ALA A 434 1.75 0.06 -30.66
C ALA A 434 2.63 -0.28 -31.87
N LYS A 435 3.71 0.50 -32.03
CA LYS A 435 4.86 0.09 -32.86
C LYS A 435 5.63 -1.00 -32.10
N THR A 436 6.57 -1.66 -32.78
CA THR A 436 7.37 -2.78 -32.25
C THR A 436 7.73 -2.59 -30.77
N PRO A 437 7.51 -3.60 -29.90
CA PRO A 437 7.79 -3.49 -28.47
C PRO A 437 9.23 -3.04 -28.18
N GLY A 438 9.42 -2.40 -27.02
CA GLY A 438 10.75 -2.21 -26.46
C GLY A 438 11.43 -3.57 -26.20
N ALA A 439 12.75 -3.56 -25.98
CA ALA A 439 13.49 -4.80 -25.74
C ALA A 439 13.09 -5.45 -24.40
N LEU A 440 12.50 -6.65 -24.45
CA LEU A 440 12.17 -7.45 -23.27
C LEU A 440 13.43 -7.95 -22.54
N HIS A 441 14.54 -8.11 -23.26
CA HIS A 441 15.85 -8.58 -22.77
C HIS A 441 16.93 -7.49 -22.88
N PRO A 442 16.95 -6.50 -21.96
CA PRO A 442 17.79 -5.31 -22.09
C PRO A 442 19.25 -5.42 -21.58
N ASP A 443 19.57 -6.50 -20.86
CA ASP A 443 20.86 -6.79 -20.20
C ASP A 443 21.51 -5.57 -19.53
N LEU A 444 20.92 -5.12 -18.41
CA LEU A 444 21.49 -4.02 -17.61
C LEU A 444 22.69 -4.50 -16.77
N HIS A 445 22.78 -5.80 -16.49
CA HIS A 445 23.84 -6.38 -15.68
C HIS A 445 25.23 -6.11 -16.25
N ASN A 446 25.39 -6.18 -17.57
CA ASN A 446 26.69 -5.97 -18.22
C ASN A 446 26.97 -4.51 -18.63
N LYS A 447 26.03 -3.57 -18.41
CA LYS A 447 26.23 -2.15 -18.75
C LYS A 447 27.30 -1.50 -17.86
N LYS A 448 28.10 -0.60 -18.43
CA LYS A 448 29.10 0.19 -17.70
C LYS A 448 28.42 1.25 -16.82
N THR A 449 29.16 1.76 -15.84
CA THR A 449 28.67 2.77 -14.88
C THR A 449 28.09 4.01 -15.55
N ASN A 450 28.74 4.55 -16.58
CA ASN A 450 28.23 5.71 -17.33
C ASN A 450 26.93 5.40 -18.09
N GLU A 451 26.80 4.19 -18.63
CA GLU A 451 25.59 3.73 -19.30
C GLU A 451 24.43 3.57 -18.31
N LEU A 452 24.69 3.05 -17.10
CA LEU A 452 23.69 2.98 -16.03
C LEU A 452 23.26 4.37 -15.54
N VAL A 453 24.20 5.30 -15.36
CA VAL A 453 23.84 6.68 -14.97
C VAL A 453 22.94 7.34 -16.01
N ALA A 454 23.20 7.12 -17.30
CA ALA A 454 22.33 7.63 -18.37
C ALA A 454 20.90 7.07 -18.31
N LEU A 455 20.73 5.81 -17.87
CA LEU A 455 19.42 5.18 -17.74
C LEU A 455 18.56 5.75 -16.60
N LEU A 456 19.14 6.51 -15.66
CA LEU A 456 18.36 7.22 -14.64
C LEU A 456 17.44 8.31 -15.24
N ALA A 457 17.67 8.71 -16.50
CA ALA A 457 16.81 9.62 -17.25
C ALA A 457 15.85 8.93 -18.22
N ASN A 458 15.76 7.59 -18.20
CA ASN A 458 14.82 6.86 -19.04
C ASN A 458 13.37 7.21 -18.70
N SER A 459 12.45 7.23 -19.67
CA SER A 459 11.03 7.52 -19.45
C SER A 459 10.31 6.43 -18.66
N SER A 460 10.72 5.17 -18.81
CA SER A 460 10.18 4.03 -18.06
C SER A 460 10.83 3.90 -16.69
N ARG A 461 10.00 3.78 -15.65
CA ARG A 461 10.52 3.61 -14.28
C ARG A 461 11.29 2.31 -14.12
N TRP A 462 10.87 1.24 -14.78
CA TRP A 462 11.53 -0.06 -14.70
C TRP A 462 13.04 0.07 -14.97
N TRP A 463 13.40 0.85 -15.99
CA TRP A 463 14.79 1.14 -16.35
C TRP A 463 15.51 2.00 -15.31
N ARG A 464 14.88 3.09 -14.85
CA ARG A 464 15.48 4.00 -13.86
C ARG A 464 15.75 3.28 -12.53
N SER A 465 14.76 2.55 -12.01
CA SER A 465 14.86 1.87 -10.72
C SER A 465 15.89 0.74 -10.74
N ASN A 466 15.97 -0.06 -11.81
CA ASN A 466 17.00 -1.10 -11.92
C ASN A 466 18.40 -0.48 -12.09
N ALA A 467 18.55 0.59 -12.87
CA ALA A 467 19.83 1.27 -13.01
C ALA A 467 20.30 1.86 -11.66
N GLN A 468 19.42 2.51 -10.90
CA GLN A 468 19.75 3.00 -9.55
C GLN A 468 20.14 1.84 -8.62
N ARG A 469 19.34 0.77 -8.55
CA ARG A 469 19.64 -0.41 -7.73
C ARG A 469 21.04 -0.94 -8.04
N LEU A 470 21.36 -1.16 -9.32
CA LEU A 470 22.66 -1.67 -9.76
C LEU A 470 23.80 -0.70 -9.42
N LEU A 471 23.62 0.62 -9.54
CA LEU A 471 24.62 1.61 -9.14
C LEU A 471 24.91 1.55 -7.63
N VAL A 472 23.87 1.46 -6.81
CA VAL A 472 23.98 1.36 -5.34
C VAL A 472 24.59 0.01 -4.92
N GLU A 473 24.24 -1.08 -5.59
CA GLU A 473 24.83 -2.41 -5.35
C GLU A 473 26.33 -2.43 -5.70
N ARG A 474 26.73 -1.83 -6.84
CA ARG A 474 28.12 -1.84 -7.33
C ARG A 474 29.06 -0.92 -6.55
N LYS A 475 28.53 0.18 -6.02
CA LYS A 475 29.30 1.20 -5.29
C LYS A 475 30.52 1.74 -6.05
N ASP A 476 30.43 1.83 -7.39
CA ASP A 476 31.52 2.33 -8.21
C ASP A 476 31.68 3.87 -8.03
N PRO A 477 32.81 4.36 -7.50
CA PRO A 477 33.03 5.78 -7.28
C PRO A 477 33.04 6.59 -8.59
N ALA A 478 33.26 5.97 -9.75
CA ALA A 478 33.17 6.63 -11.05
C ALA A 478 31.76 7.17 -11.35
N ALA A 479 30.71 6.67 -10.68
CA ALA A 479 29.35 7.18 -10.80
C ALA A 479 29.19 8.59 -10.19
N ILE A 480 29.91 8.90 -9.11
CA ILE A 480 29.70 10.11 -8.30
C ILE A 480 29.78 11.41 -9.12
N PRO A 481 30.83 11.68 -9.93
CA PRO A 481 30.86 12.90 -10.74
C PRO A 481 29.73 12.96 -11.76
N LEU A 482 29.39 11.84 -12.38
CA LEU A 482 28.31 11.75 -13.37
C LEU A 482 26.92 11.99 -12.75
N LEU A 483 26.68 11.48 -11.54
CA LEU A 483 25.45 11.69 -10.79
C LEU A 483 25.30 13.15 -10.35
N LYS A 484 26.40 13.79 -9.93
CA LYS A 484 26.39 15.23 -9.62
C LYS A 484 26.07 16.06 -10.87
N GLU A 485 26.65 15.72 -12.02
CA GLU A 485 26.33 16.38 -13.29
C GLU A 485 24.86 16.18 -13.66
N LEU A 486 24.36 14.94 -13.58
CA LEU A 486 22.97 14.61 -13.88
C LEU A 486 21.99 15.37 -12.97
N PHE A 487 22.25 15.42 -11.67
CA PHE A 487 21.44 16.20 -10.72
C PHE A 487 21.39 17.69 -11.08
N ASN A 488 22.50 18.27 -11.55
CA ASN A 488 22.56 19.70 -11.86
C ASN A 488 21.98 20.07 -13.24
N THR A 489 21.94 19.13 -14.19
CA THR A 489 21.69 19.44 -15.61
C THR A 489 20.43 18.80 -16.18
N ALA A 490 19.92 17.72 -15.58
CA ALA A 490 18.76 17.01 -16.11
C ALA A 490 17.49 17.87 -16.03
N THR A 491 16.73 17.92 -17.13
CA THR A 491 15.45 18.63 -17.20
C THR A 491 14.33 17.86 -16.51
N ASP A 492 14.32 16.53 -16.65
CA ASP A 492 13.36 15.65 -15.97
C ASP A 492 13.66 15.60 -14.46
N PRO A 493 12.74 16.04 -13.59
CA PRO A 493 12.93 15.96 -12.14
C PRO A 493 13.17 14.52 -11.66
N ARG A 494 12.58 13.50 -12.30
CA ARG A 494 12.75 12.10 -11.89
C ARG A 494 14.21 11.67 -12.03
N ALA A 495 14.89 12.10 -13.10
CA ALA A 495 16.31 11.85 -13.28
C ALA A 495 17.15 12.49 -12.17
N ARG A 496 16.83 13.74 -11.80
CA ARG A 496 17.47 14.43 -10.66
C ARG A 496 17.21 13.71 -9.34
N LEU A 497 16.00 13.19 -9.14
CA LEU A 497 15.62 12.44 -7.93
C LEU A 497 16.42 11.13 -7.81
N HIS A 498 16.47 10.34 -8.88
CA HIS A 498 17.27 9.12 -8.93
C HIS A 498 18.76 9.43 -8.72
N ALA A 499 19.28 10.50 -9.31
CA ALA A 499 20.67 10.94 -9.07
C ALA A 499 20.92 11.27 -7.59
N LEU A 500 19.99 12.01 -6.97
CA LEU A 500 20.05 12.43 -5.56
C LEU A 500 20.09 11.22 -4.61
N TYR A 501 19.22 10.23 -4.81
CA TYR A 501 19.18 9.04 -3.97
C TYR A 501 20.25 7.99 -4.31
N THR A 502 20.75 7.97 -5.54
CA THR A 502 21.94 7.17 -5.86
C THR A 502 23.16 7.75 -5.14
N LEU A 503 23.34 9.08 -5.12
CA LEU A 503 24.38 9.73 -4.31
C LEU A 503 24.22 9.42 -2.81
N GLU A 504 22.98 9.33 -2.32
CA GLU A 504 22.70 8.90 -0.93
C GLU A 504 23.12 7.46 -0.66
N GLY A 505 22.80 6.53 -1.57
CA GLY A 505 23.17 5.12 -1.45
C GLY A 505 24.68 4.86 -1.58
N LEU A 506 25.39 5.76 -2.27
CA LEU A 506 26.86 5.76 -2.38
C LEU A 506 27.56 6.51 -1.24
N ASP A 507 26.81 7.01 -0.25
CA ASP A 507 27.32 7.85 0.84
C ASP A 507 28.11 9.10 0.35
N ALA A 508 27.71 9.63 -0.82
CA ALA A 508 28.35 10.76 -1.51
C ALA A 508 27.52 12.07 -1.46
N LEU A 509 26.41 12.06 -0.72
CA LEU A 509 25.56 13.22 -0.49
C LEU A 509 26.18 14.17 0.54
N ASN A 510 25.93 15.48 0.43
CA ASN A 510 26.37 16.49 1.40
C ASN A 510 25.33 17.60 1.56
N SER A 511 25.57 18.53 2.50
CA SER A 511 24.66 19.64 2.81
C SER A 511 24.42 20.57 1.63
N GLU A 512 25.41 20.74 0.75
CA GLU A 512 25.32 21.63 -0.41
C GLU A 512 24.33 21.08 -1.44
N ILE A 513 24.46 19.79 -1.80
CA ILE A 513 23.57 19.11 -2.73
C ILE A 513 22.15 19.06 -2.16
N VAL A 514 22.00 18.76 -0.87
CA VAL A 514 20.67 18.74 -0.22
C VAL A 514 20.04 20.12 -0.21
N SER A 515 20.82 21.17 0.09
CA SER A 515 20.34 22.55 0.05
C SER A 515 19.93 23.00 -1.36
N GLN A 516 20.56 22.46 -2.40
CA GLN A 516 20.15 22.67 -3.79
C GLN A 516 18.82 21.95 -4.07
N ALA A 517 18.66 20.69 -3.66
CA ALA A 517 17.41 19.94 -3.82
C ALA A 517 16.22 20.64 -3.13
N MET A 518 16.42 21.19 -1.93
CA MET A 518 15.42 21.99 -1.21
C MET A 518 14.99 23.27 -1.94
N LYS A 519 15.76 23.72 -2.95
CA LYS A 519 15.49 24.93 -3.74
C LYS A 519 15.08 24.61 -5.18
N ASP A 520 14.93 23.33 -5.53
CA ASP A 520 14.61 22.89 -6.89
C ASP A 520 13.23 23.43 -7.35
N SER A 521 13.08 23.65 -8.65
CA SER A 521 11.83 24.11 -9.23
C SER A 521 10.70 23.07 -9.11
N ALA A 522 11.03 21.78 -9.13
CA ALA A 522 10.10 20.68 -9.00
C ALA A 522 9.77 20.39 -7.52
N ALA A 523 8.48 20.35 -7.20
CA ALA A 523 8.00 20.15 -5.83
C ALA A 523 8.46 18.83 -5.21
N GLY A 524 8.42 17.72 -5.96
CA GLY A 524 8.90 16.42 -5.47
C GLY A 524 10.38 16.43 -5.11
N ILE A 525 11.23 17.20 -5.80
CA ILE A 525 12.65 17.32 -5.42
C ILE A 525 12.81 18.13 -4.13
N ARG A 526 12.00 19.18 -3.93
CA ARG A 526 12.00 19.94 -2.66
C ARG A 526 11.51 19.08 -1.49
N GLU A 527 10.50 18.26 -1.70
CA GLU A 527 10.00 17.29 -0.73
C GLU A 527 11.11 16.33 -0.28
N HIS A 528 11.79 15.67 -1.22
CA HIS A 528 12.89 14.76 -0.90
C HIS A 528 14.12 15.50 -0.36
N GLY A 529 14.36 16.74 -0.79
CA GLY A 529 15.35 17.63 -0.20
C GLY A 529 15.06 17.87 1.29
N ALA A 530 13.81 18.10 1.67
CA ALA A 530 13.40 18.23 3.06
C ALA A 530 13.63 16.93 3.86
N ILE A 531 13.28 15.76 3.31
CA ILE A 531 13.56 14.45 3.94
C ILE A 531 15.06 14.28 4.19
N LEU A 532 15.89 14.48 3.17
CA LEU A 532 17.33 14.26 3.26
C LEU A 532 18.04 15.30 4.15
N SER A 533 17.43 16.47 4.35
CA SER A 533 17.95 17.55 5.21
C SER A 533 17.99 17.21 6.70
N GLU A 534 17.25 16.19 7.15
CA GLU A 534 17.20 15.77 8.56
C GLU A 534 18.57 15.40 9.13
N ARG A 535 19.50 14.96 8.27
CA ARG A 535 20.87 14.60 8.65
C ARG A 535 21.83 15.79 8.70
N TYR A 536 21.39 16.98 8.27
CA TYR A 536 22.23 18.15 8.09
C TYR A 536 21.69 19.35 8.89
N PRO A 537 22.18 19.58 10.12
CA PRO A 537 21.79 20.73 10.93
C PRO A 537 21.86 22.09 10.22
N ALA A 538 22.80 22.24 9.28
CA ALA A 538 22.97 23.45 8.47
C ALA A 538 21.76 23.75 7.56
N CYS A 539 20.91 22.76 7.24
CA CYS A 539 19.75 22.93 6.38
C CYS A 539 18.50 23.45 7.11
N LEU A 540 18.51 23.53 8.46
CA LEU A 540 17.36 23.98 9.25
C LEU A 540 16.78 25.33 8.78
N PRO A 541 17.56 26.37 8.43
CA PRO A 541 17.00 27.63 7.93
C PRO A 541 16.18 27.47 6.65
N LEU A 542 16.60 26.60 5.73
CA LEU A 542 15.84 26.31 4.51
C LEU A 542 14.61 25.46 4.82
N LEU A 543 14.71 24.54 5.78
CA LEU A 543 13.58 23.70 6.17
C LEU A 543 12.44 24.53 6.79
N LEU A 544 12.78 25.52 7.60
CA LEU A 544 11.83 26.51 8.14
C LEU A 544 11.16 27.33 7.03
N GLN A 545 11.84 27.58 5.91
CA GLN A 545 11.24 28.25 4.76
C GLN A 545 10.29 27.31 4.00
N LEU A 546 10.69 26.04 3.83
CA LEU A 546 9.88 25.03 3.14
C LEU A 546 8.57 24.70 3.86
N SER A 547 8.47 24.85 5.19
CA SER A 547 7.17 24.68 5.88
C SER A 547 6.11 25.70 5.43
N ALA A 548 6.51 26.75 4.71
CA ALA A 548 5.62 27.73 4.10
C ALA A 548 5.50 27.58 2.56
N ASP A 549 6.00 26.49 1.97
CA ASP A 549 5.94 26.25 0.52
C ASP A 549 4.51 26.39 -0.02
N SER A 550 4.40 26.87 -1.26
CA SER A 550 3.12 26.99 -1.96
C SER A 550 2.47 25.64 -2.23
N VAL A 551 3.26 24.57 -2.36
CA VAL A 551 2.78 23.20 -2.56
C VAL A 551 2.54 22.55 -1.19
N PRO A 552 1.28 22.21 -0.83
CA PRO A 552 0.97 21.70 0.51
C PRO A 552 1.76 20.46 0.93
N LEU A 553 2.05 19.55 0.01
CA LEU A 553 2.83 18.34 0.29
C LEU A 553 4.27 18.66 0.72
N VAL A 554 4.92 19.63 0.09
CA VAL A 554 6.27 20.07 0.48
C VAL A 554 6.22 20.73 1.86
N ALA A 555 5.24 21.61 2.10
CA ALA A 555 5.06 22.24 3.41
C ALA A 555 4.78 21.22 4.52
N PHE A 556 4.00 20.18 4.20
CA PHE A 556 3.70 19.08 5.11
C PHE A 556 4.93 18.24 5.43
N GLN A 557 5.67 17.78 4.42
CA GLN A 557 6.89 17.02 4.62
C GLN A 557 7.93 17.84 5.39
N ALA A 558 8.09 19.13 5.07
CA ALA A 558 8.95 20.03 5.84
C ALA A 558 8.50 20.14 7.31
N THR A 559 7.20 20.23 7.58
CA THR A 559 6.63 20.25 8.94
C THR A 559 6.94 18.96 9.70
N LEU A 560 6.82 17.80 9.04
CA LEU A 560 7.27 16.53 9.60
C LEU A 560 8.76 16.63 9.94
N CYS A 561 9.63 16.96 8.99
CA CYS A 561 11.08 17.04 9.22
C CYS A 561 11.48 18.03 10.33
N LEU A 562 10.75 19.14 10.53
CA LEU A 562 11.01 20.08 11.63
C LEU A 562 10.96 19.39 13.01
N GLY A 563 10.14 18.35 13.15
CA GLY A 563 10.06 17.54 14.37
C GLY A 563 11.34 16.78 14.72
N GLN A 564 12.30 16.66 13.79
CA GLN A 564 13.61 16.04 14.03
C GLN A 564 14.59 16.99 14.75
N PHE A 565 14.30 18.30 14.81
CA PHE A 565 15.20 19.31 15.35
C PHE A 565 14.77 19.74 16.76
N PRO A 566 15.53 19.38 17.82
CA PRO A 566 15.17 19.72 19.21
C PRO A 566 15.54 21.19 19.53
N THR A 567 14.83 22.15 18.94
CA THR A 567 15.10 23.58 19.12
C THR A 567 13.83 24.42 19.10
N ALA A 568 13.76 25.41 19.98
CA ALA A 568 12.65 26.38 20.01
C ALA A 568 12.51 27.21 18.71
N LYS A 569 13.53 27.20 17.83
CA LYS A 569 13.48 27.86 16.52
C LYS A 569 12.39 27.32 15.59
N VAL A 570 11.89 26.09 15.83
CA VAL A 570 10.82 25.49 15.00
C VAL A 570 9.42 25.95 15.40
N LEU A 571 9.24 26.47 16.62
CA LEU A 571 7.91 26.84 17.14
C LEU A 571 7.20 27.89 16.27
N PRO A 572 7.88 28.96 15.79
CA PRO A 572 7.25 29.93 14.88
C PRO A 572 6.72 29.32 13.59
N ALA A 573 7.49 28.39 13.00
CA ALA A 573 7.11 27.72 11.76
C ALA A 573 5.91 26.79 11.99
N MET A 574 5.95 25.93 13.01
CA MET A 574 4.84 25.03 13.36
C MET A 574 3.56 25.80 13.67
N ALA A 575 3.65 26.95 14.36
CA ALA A 575 2.50 27.79 14.64
C ALA A 575 1.88 28.39 13.36
N ALA A 576 2.72 28.88 12.44
CA ALA A 576 2.25 29.40 11.14
C ALA A 576 1.59 28.29 10.30
N VAL A 577 2.12 27.06 10.35
CA VAL A 577 1.49 25.90 9.69
C VAL A 577 0.14 25.58 10.33
N LEU A 578 0.04 25.55 11.66
CA LEU A 578 -1.24 25.33 12.36
C LEU A 578 -2.26 26.42 12.04
N GLU A 579 -1.85 27.68 11.92
CA GLU A 579 -2.72 28.79 11.54
C GLU A 579 -3.25 28.62 10.11
N LYS A 580 -2.38 28.24 9.16
CA LYS A 580 -2.73 28.06 7.74
C LYS A 580 -3.58 26.81 7.48
N TYR A 581 -3.27 25.70 8.15
CA TYR A 581 -3.85 24.38 7.90
C TYR A 581 -4.66 23.84 9.08
N ALA A 582 -5.25 24.73 9.89
CA ALA A 582 -5.96 24.37 11.11
C ALA A 582 -7.07 23.32 10.92
N ALA A 583 -7.70 23.25 9.76
CA ALA A 583 -8.77 22.30 9.46
C ALA A 583 -8.25 20.93 8.95
N ASP A 584 -6.96 20.83 8.60
CA ASP A 584 -6.37 19.61 8.05
C ASP A 584 -5.83 18.72 9.18
N LYS A 585 -6.48 17.56 9.38
CA LYS A 585 -6.14 16.61 10.45
C LYS A 585 -4.71 16.08 10.38
N TRP A 586 -4.10 16.09 9.20
CA TRP A 586 -2.77 15.54 9.01
C TRP A 586 -1.70 16.57 9.29
N PHE A 587 -1.88 17.83 8.87
CA PHE A 587 -1.01 18.91 9.35
C PHE A 587 -1.04 19.02 10.88
N GLN A 588 -2.22 18.88 11.50
CA GLN A 588 -2.32 18.78 12.95
C GLN A 588 -1.48 17.61 13.49
N SER A 589 -1.61 16.41 12.90
CA SER A 589 -0.86 15.22 13.29
C SER A 589 0.64 15.37 13.09
N ALA A 590 1.09 16.03 12.03
CA ALA A 590 2.50 16.30 11.77
C ALA A 590 3.12 17.15 12.88
N ILE A 591 2.42 18.20 13.33
CA ILE A 591 2.85 19.03 14.46
C ILE A 591 2.81 18.22 15.76
N LEU A 592 1.70 17.54 16.04
CA LEU A 592 1.51 16.77 17.28
C LEU A 592 2.45 15.58 17.41
N SER A 593 3.02 15.10 16.31
CA SER A 593 4.01 14.02 16.29
C SER A 593 5.43 14.48 16.68
N ALA A 594 5.64 15.77 16.88
CA ALA A 594 6.92 16.33 17.29
C ALA A 594 6.89 16.71 18.78
N ASP A 595 7.96 16.43 19.52
CA ASP A 595 8.08 16.83 20.92
C ASP A 595 7.89 18.35 21.11
N ALA A 596 8.42 19.14 20.18
CA ALA A 596 8.23 20.59 20.16
C ALA A 596 6.76 20.98 19.97
N GLY A 597 6.00 20.25 19.13
CA GLY A 597 4.60 20.50 18.87
C GLY A 597 3.64 20.05 19.97
N ILE A 598 4.13 19.27 20.94
CA ILE A 598 3.44 18.94 22.21
C ILE A 598 4.18 19.50 23.43
N SER A 599 4.81 20.68 23.31
CA SER A 599 5.50 21.34 24.42
C SER A 599 4.65 22.47 25.02
N MET A 600 4.83 22.73 26.33
CA MET A 600 4.19 23.89 26.97
C MET A 600 4.66 25.22 26.37
N ASP A 601 5.92 25.29 25.90
CA ASP A 601 6.46 26.45 25.18
C ASP A 601 5.71 26.74 23.88
N PHE A 602 5.31 25.70 23.15
CA PHE A 602 4.51 25.85 21.93
C PHE A 602 3.12 26.41 22.23
N LEU A 603 2.44 25.88 23.25
CA LEU A 603 1.14 26.40 23.67
C LEU A 603 1.24 27.86 24.13
N GLN A 604 2.25 28.20 24.92
CA GLN A 604 2.51 29.57 25.35
C GLN A 604 2.78 30.51 24.15
N TYR A 605 3.52 30.03 23.16
CA TYR A 605 3.79 30.77 21.92
C TYR A 605 2.50 31.04 21.12
N LEU A 606 1.62 30.04 20.98
CA LEU A 606 0.31 30.21 20.32
C LEU A 606 -0.57 31.25 21.02
N LEU A 607 -0.56 31.28 22.37
CA LEU A 607 -1.28 32.26 23.17
C LEU A 607 -0.75 33.68 22.94
N THR A 608 0.57 33.88 23.00
CA THR A 608 1.20 35.19 22.82
C THR A 608 0.94 35.78 21.43
N ARG A 609 0.84 34.94 20.40
CA ARG A 609 0.50 35.37 19.03
C ARG A 609 -0.99 35.65 18.81
N GLY A 610 -1.84 35.28 19.76
CA GLY A 610 -3.29 35.39 19.63
C GLY A 610 -3.92 34.31 18.75
N GLY A 611 -3.19 33.23 18.42
CA GLY A 611 -3.69 32.11 17.62
C GLY A 611 -4.83 31.31 18.29
N LEU A 612 -5.05 31.56 19.58
CA LEU A 612 -6.11 30.97 20.42
C LEU A 612 -7.10 32.02 20.96
N LYS A 613 -7.18 33.22 20.36
CA LYS A 613 -8.15 34.26 20.75
C LYS A 613 -9.55 33.99 20.20
N LYS A 614 -10.56 34.56 20.87
CA LYS A 614 -11.97 34.54 20.50
C LYS A 614 -12.23 35.07 19.09
N GLY A 615 -13.04 34.36 18.30
CA GLY A 615 -13.49 34.79 16.97
C GLY A 615 -12.50 34.57 15.82
N THR A 616 -11.44 33.76 16.01
CA THR A 616 -10.57 33.34 14.89
C THR A 616 -11.31 32.42 13.92
N ALA A 617 -10.99 32.51 12.63
CA ALA A 617 -11.72 31.86 11.52
C ALA A 617 -11.76 30.31 11.52
N SER A 618 -11.01 29.62 12.40
CA SER A 618 -10.97 28.15 12.48
C SER A 618 -11.00 27.65 13.93
N ASP A 619 -11.90 26.70 14.21
CA ASP A 619 -11.99 25.99 15.49
C ASP A 619 -10.80 25.04 15.67
N LYS A 620 -9.99 25.27 16.71
CA LYS A 620 -8.83 24.44 17.06
C LYS A 620 -9.11 23.46 18.21
N SER A 621 -10.36 23.29 18.61
CA SER A 621 -10.74 22.43 19.75
C SER A 621 -10.30 20.98 19.55
N GLY A 622 -10.39 20.43 18.34
CA GLY A 622 -9.91 19.08 18.04
C GLY A 622 -8.39 18.92 18.22
N TYR A 623 -7.62 19.91 17.75
CA TYR A 623 -6.18 19.96 17.96
C TYR A 623 -5.83 20.06 19.45
N LEU A 624 -6.47 20.98 20.19
CA LEU A 624 -6.23 21.17 21.62
C LEU A 624 -6.63 19.96 22.46
N THR A 625 -7.67 19.23 22.07
CA THR A 625 -8.04 17.97 22.71
C THR A 625 -6.90 16.95 22.61
N THR A 626 -6.32 16.81 21.41
CA THR A 626 -5.23 15.86 21.16
C THR A 626 -3.92 16.31 21.81
N PHE A 627 -3.63 17.62 21.77
CA PHE A 627 -2.49 18.23 22.47
C PHE A 627 -2.57 17.98 23.99
N ALA A 628 -3.73 18.27 24.60
CA ALA A 628 -3.95 18.08 26.03
C ALA A 628 -3.87 16.60 26.43
N HIS A 629 -4.38 15.70 25.57
CA HIS A 629 -4.18 14.26 25.73
C HIS A 629 -2.69 13.91 25.77
N ALA A 630 -1.90 14.39 24.82
CA ALA A 630 -0.47 14.07 24.75
C ALA A 630 0.31 14.57 25.96
N ILE A 631 0.08 15.82 26.39
CA ILE A 631 0.66 16.38 27.62
C ILE A 631 0.29 15.53 28.84
N ALA A 632 -1.00 15.20 28.99
CA ALA A 632 -1.48 14.41 30.11
C ALA A 632 -1.06 12.94 30.08
N ALA A 633 -0.87 12.35 28.89
CA ALA A 633 -0.33 11.01 28.73
C ALA A 633 1.17 10.96 29.10
N ARG A 634 1.93 12.01 28.75
CA ARG A 634 3.34 12.18 29.16
C ARG A 634 3.48 12.43 30.66
N ASN A 635 2.60 13.28 31.21
CA ASN A 635 2.47 13.62 32.63
C ASN A 635 3.81 13.96 33.32
N THR A 636 4.65 14.78 32.69
CA THR A 636 5.87 15.30 33.33
C THR A 636 5.48 16.30 34.42
N THR A 637 6.29 16.40 35.47
CA THR A 637 6.02 17.27 36.63
C THR A 637 5.72 18.71 36.20
N GLY A 638 4.56 19.23 36.63
CA GLY A 638 4.12 20.60 36.37
C GLY A 638 3.44 20.85 35.02
N GLU A 639 3.53 19.94 34.04
CA GLU A 639 2.97 20.19 32.70
C GLU A 639 1.44 20.23 32.73
N VAL A 640 0.80 19.26 33.39
CA VAL A 640 -0.67 19.20 33.50
C VAL A 640 -1.18 20.40 34.32
N SER A 641 -0.47 20.76 35.39
CA SER A 641 -0.79 21.95 36.20
C SER A 641 -0.74 23.22 35.37
N GLY A 642 0.32 23.40 34.57
CA GLY A 642 0.47 24.51 33.63
C GLY A 642 -0.61 24.53 32.56
N LEU A 643 -0.94 23.37 32.00
CA LEU A 643 -2.00 23.23 31.00
C LEU A 643 -3.37 23.67 31.53
N LEU A 644 -3.74 23.25 32.75
CA LEU A 644 -5.00 23.67 33.38
C LEU A 644 -5.00 25.16 33.74
N ALA A 645 -3.86 25.70 34.20
CA ALA A 645 -3.72 27.13 34.48
C ALA A 645 -3.88 28.00 33.22
N LEU A 646 -3.39 27.52 32.07
CA LEU A 646 -3.60 28.18 30.78
C LEU A 646 -5.04 28.02 30.29
N ALA A 647 -5.64 26.84 30.45
CA ALA A 647 -7.02 26.59 30.04
C ALA A 647 -7.99 27.58 30.69
N ALA A 648 -7.81 27.92 31.96
CA ALA A 648 -8.63 28.88 32.68
C ALA A 648 -8.66 30.30 32.06
N GLN A 649 -7.73 30.61 31.14
CA GLN A 649 -7.63 31.90 30.44
C GLN A 649 -8.23 31.86 29.03
N LEU A 650 -8.69 30.69 28.55
CA LEU A 650 -9.19 30.48 27.20
C LEU A 650 -10.72 30.54 27.11
N ASP A 651 -11.25 30.55 25.89
CA ASP A 651 -12.68 30.44 25.64
C ASP A 651 -13.25 29.07 26.05
N GLU A 652 -14.57 29.03 26.26
CA GLU A 652 -15.31 27.87 26.76
C GLU A 652 -15.03 26.57 25.97
N SER A 653 -15.06 26.64 24.63
CA SER A 653 -14.82 25.47 23.78
C SER A 653 -13.41 24.88 23.96
N TYR A 654 -12.41 25.74 24.12
CA TYR A 654 -11.02 25.33 24.35
C TYR A 654 -10.80 24.82 25.78
N GLN A 655 -11.49 25.39 26.77
CA GLN A 655 -11.52 24.85 28.13
C GLN A 655 -12.05 23.41 28.13
N VAL A 656 -13.19 23.17 27.48
CA VAL A 656 -13.79 21.83 27.36
C VAL A 656 -12.85 20.87 26.63
N ALA A 657 -12.27 21.29 25.50
CA ALA A 657 -11.31 20.49 24.74
C ALA A 657 -10.10 20.05 25.59
N ILE A 658 -9.49 20.99 26.31
CA ILE A 658 -8.33 20.71 27.16
C ILE A 658 -8.72 19.79 28.33
N LEU A 659 -9.86 20.00 28.97
CA LEU A 659 -10.35 19.15 30.07
C LEU A 659 -10.63 17.72 29.60
N HIS A 660 -11.26 17.54 28.44
CA HIS A 660 -11.50 16.22 27.85
C HIS A 660 -10.19 15.51 27.45
N GLY A 661 -9.29 16.23 26.77
CA GLY A 661 -7.97 15.72 26.41
C GLY A 661 -7.18 15.29 27.65
N THR A 662 -7.12 16.15 28.66
CA THR A 662 -6.43 15.87 29.93
C THR A 662 -7.00 14.63 30.63
N THR A 663 -8.33 14.51 30.68
CA THR A 663 -9.01 13.35 31.29
C THR A 663 -8.63 12.04 30.60
N THR A 664 -8.64 12.02 29.26
CA THR A 664 -8.30 10.82 28.50
C THR A 664 -6.80 10.51 28.55
N GLY A 665 -5.94 11.52 28.50
CA GLY A 665 -4.49 11.35 28.59
C GLY A 665 -4.04 10.86 29.97
N LEU A 666 -4.62 11.39 31.05
CA LEU A 666 -4.36 10.88 32.40
C LEU A 666 -4.87 9.46 32.60
N LYS A 667 -5.88 8.99 31.86
CA LYS A 667 -6.26 7.56 31.88
C LYS A 667 -5.22 6.69 31.17
N ALA A 668 -4.61 7.20 30.10
CA ALA A 668 -3.60 6.49 29.30
C ALA A 668 -2.18 6.56 29.91
N THR A 669 -1.89 7.52 30.79
CA THR A 669 -0.53 7.74 31.30
C THR A 669 -0.01 6.55 32.10
N LYS A 670 1.27 6.23 31.86
CA LYS A 670 2.06 5.30 32.68
C LYS A 670 2.83 6.03 33.79
N ASN A 671 2.90 7.36 33.75
CA ASN A 671 3.66 8.18 34.69
C ASN A 671 2.73 8.69 35.80
N LYS A 672 3.15 8.51 37.06
CA LYS A 672 2.38 8.87 38.26
C LYS A 672 2.90 10.16 38.92
N SER A 673 3.11 11.22 38.14
CA SER A 673 3.44 12.52 38.73
C SER A 673 2.28 12.97 39.64
N ALA A 674 2.61 13.39 40.86
CA ALA A 674 1.62 13.85 41.83
C ALA A 674 1.01 15.19 41.40
N ALA A 675 -0.28 15.38 41.71
CA ALA A 675 -0.93 16.68 41.57
C ALA A 675 -0.31 17.67 42.56
N ASP A 676 0.11 18.83 42.06
CA ASP A 676 0.64 19.92 42.88
C ASP A 676 -0.47 20.92 43.28
N ALA A 677 -0.11 21.92 44.08
CA ALA A 677 -1.04 22.96 44.51
C ALA A 677 -1.61 23.79 43.35
N THR A 678 -0.87 23.94 42.25
CA THR A 678 -1.32 24.66 41.04
C THR A 678 -2.40 23.85 40.32
N PHE A 679 -2.23 22.54 40.20
CA PHE A 679 -3.23 21.64 39.65
C PHE A 679 -4.56 21.77 40.39
N ALA A 680 -4.54 21.62 41.72
CA ALA A 680 -5.75 21.67 42.55
C ALA A 680 -6.46 23.03 42.43
N ARG A 681 -5.70 24.13 42.44
CA ARG A 681 -6.23 25.49 42.30
C ARG A 681 -6.87 25.72 40.93
N SER A 682 -6.20 25.33 39.85
CA SER A 682 -6.72 25.53 38.49
C SER A 682 -7.94 24.67 38.21
N LEU A 683 -7.97 23.41 38.69
CA LEU A 683 -9.13 22.54 38.56
C LEU A 683 -10.33 23.10 39.33
N ALA A 684 -10.14 23.56 40.56
CA ALA A 684 -11.20 24.17 41.36
C ALA A 684 -11.79 25.43 40.69
N ALA A 685 -10.94 26.27 40.08
CA ALA A 685 -11.40 27.42 39.31
C ALA A 685 -12.28 27.02 38.11
N LEU A 686 -11.89 25.98 37.37
CA LEU A 686 -12.68 25.46 36.24
C LEU A 686 -14.01 24.82 36.70
N GLN A 687 -14.04 24.16 37.86
CA GLN A 687 -15.28 23.62 38.46
C GLN A 687 -16.27 24.71 38.91
N GLN A 688 -15.77 25.92 39.16
CA GLN A 688 -16.58 27.10 39.51
C GLN A 688 -16.99 27.93 38.29
N SER A 689 -16.64 27.48 37.07
CA SER A 689 -17.04 28.17 35.84
C SER A 689 -18.55 28.33 35.74
N THR A 690 -18.99 29.50 35.23
CA THR A 690 -20.41 29.77 34.95
C THR A 690 -20.91 29.03 33.70
N ALA A 691 -20.01 28.47 32.90
CA ALA A 691 -20.32 27.66 31.72
C ALA A 691 -20.63 26.20 32.12
N PRO A 692 -21.85 25.68 31.87
CA PRO A 692 -22.22 24.32 32.24
C PRO A 692 -21.30 23.24 31.66
N ALA A 693 -20.90 23.38 30.38
CA ALA A 693 -20.06 22.39 29.71
C ALA A 693 -18.65 22.31 30.33
N VAL A 694 -18.07 23.45 30.74
CA VAL A 694 -16.76 23.48 31.43
C VAL A 694 -16.88 22.83 32.80
N LYS A 695 -17.93 23.16 33.55
CA LYS A 695 -18.16 22.58 34.88
C LYS A 695 -18.31 21.06 34.82
N GLU A 696 -19.05 20.55 33.83
CA GLU A 696 -19.20 19.12 33.59
C GLU A 696 -17.87 18.46 33.21
N ALA A 697 -17.12 19.04 32.27
CA ALA A 697 -15.82 18.50 31.87
C ALA A 697 -14.80 18.50 33.03
N ALA A 698 -14.82 19.52 33.88
CA ALA A 698 -13.96 19.61 35.07
C ALA A 698 -14.37 18.60 36.17
N ALA A 699 -15.67 18.37 36.35
CA ALA A 699 -16.18 17.31 37.23
C ALA A 699 -15.76 15.92 36.72
N ASN A 700 -15.84 15.67 35.42
CA ASN A 700 -15.39 14.42 34.81
C ASN A 700 -13.89 14.18 34.99
N LEU A 701 -13.06 15.22 34.87
CA LEU A 701 -11.63 15.14 35.16
C LEU A 701 -11.41 14.78 36.64
N SER A 702 -12.06 15.47 37.57
CA SER A 702 -11.97 15.20 39.02
C SER A 702 -12.34 13.75 39.34
N ALA A 703 -13.48 13.27 38.84
CA ALA A 703 -13.95 11.90 39.06
C ALA A 703 -13.01 10.84 38.47
N SER A 704 -12.23 11.18 37.43
CA SER A 704 -11.23 10.27 36.84
C SER A 704 -9.99 10.08 37.73
N LEU A 705 -9.70 11.04 38.61
CA LEU A 705 -8.57 10.97 39.53
C LEU A 705 -8.89 10.12 40.77
N GLU A 706 -10.13 10.13 41.25
CA GLU A 706 -10.59 9.36 42.42
C GLU A 706 -10.63 7.84 42.19
N LYS A 707 -10.63 7.40 40.91
CA LYS A 707 -10.67 5.98 40.52
C LYS A 707 -9.28 5.35 40.34
N LYS A 708 -8.20 6.09 40.60
CA LYS A 708 -6.80 5.63 40.55
C LYS A 708 -6.22 5.51 41.94
#